data_AF-A0A8C7Y4W3-F1
#
_entry.id   AF-A0A8C7Y4W3-F1
#
_cell.length_a   1.000
_cell.length_b   1.000
_cell.length_c   1.000
_cell.angle_alpha   90.00
_cell.angle_beta   90.00
_cell.angle_gamma   90.00
#
_symmetry.space_group_name_H-M   'P 1'
#
loop_
_entity.id
_entity.type
_entity.pdbx_description
1 polymer ?
#
loop_
_entity_poly.entity_id
_entity_poly.type
_entity_poly.pdbx_seq_one_letter_code
_entity_poly.pdbx_strand_id
1 'polypeptide(L)'
;FTQGELLGIPLLIQWSLDSNNRTLDETSFDLFEISHITRKTLGAKQFRGQNLDAPAYRFIRFDFLPPVDHPILKQILEQIQNNEGFVFVASMRQDHTSRGTLVALEGPGGRRQFEIISNGPANTLDLVYWVDGSQNVVSFEDVDLSDSQWKNITLHIHGENANLFVGCNLLDSFVLDEPFYEHLRAEGSRMYVAKGSNRENHFRGLLQSVRFIFDTPVESILQNRGCESTEVIDVRPSITTNIIGQKTDDLGSDMCERSCEELSTMFHELKGLRVVVSNLIDGLQKVTKEKNMCWQDGRLFEDKEDWVVDSCTKCTCQESKIVCHQITCPPVACASPSFVDGECCPVCMPKDSEDGWSPWSEWTECTVTCGIGTQQRGRSCDATSNPCSGPSIQTRKCSLGKCDSRELWSKAASLWTSHHDVTKCLVGNQDVIMSILLEVTEDRAAAVDIFDGGWGPWSPWASCSATCGGGIKSRTRECNSPQPQHGGKKCLGEASDSDTCNKKDCPIDGCLSNPCFGGVDCSSSPDGSWECGPCPAGFRGNGTHCEDINECDMVSDVCYKVSGTQQCVNTNPGFHCLPCPKRYKGTQPFGMGVEAAKRNKQVCEPENPCKDKTHSCHKFAECIYISHFSDPMYKCECRTGYAGDGFICGEDSDLDGWPNQNLVCGANTTYNCQKDNCPDLPNSGQEDFDRDGQGDACDKDDDNDGILDERDNCALLYNPRQFDFDKDEVGDRCDNCPYEHNPAQIDTDHNGEGDACAVDIDGDDIHNDNDNCPYVYNTDQKDTDMDGVGDQCDNCPLLHNPDQSDIDNDLVGDQCDNNQDIDEDGHQNNLDNCPYVANANQADHDKDGKGDACDYDDDNDGVPDDKDNCRLTPNADQVDSDGDGRGDACKDDFDNDSIPDILDVCPENNAISVTDFRKFQMVHLDPKGTTQIDPNWVVRHQGKELVQTANSDPGIAVGFDEFNAVDFSGTMYVNTDRDDDYAGFVFGYQSSGRFYVVMWKQITQTYWEYKPSKAFGISGVSLKVVNSTTGTGENLRNALWHTGNTQGQVRTLWHDPKNIGWKDYTAYRWHLIHRPKTGFIRVVVYEGKQIMADSGPIYDKTFAGGRLGLFVFSQELVFFSDLKYECRGEF
;
A
#
# COMPACT_ATOMS: atom_id res chain seq x y z
N PHE A 1 -2.44 37.48 102.98
CA PHE A 1 -3.79 37.41 103.58
C PHE A 1 -4.66 36.61 102.60
N THR A 2 -4.94 35.31 102.79
CA THR A 2 -5.74 34.63 103.85
C THR A 2 -7.24 34.93 103.75
N GLN A 3 -8.17 33.96 103.75
CA GLN A 3 -8.09 32.49 103.90
C GLN A 3 -9.38 31.85 103.30
N GLY A 4 -9.31 30.71 102.60
CA GLY A 4 -9.78 29.39 103.12
C GLY A 4 -11.07 28.93 102.39
N GLU A 5 -11.45 27.65 102.29
CA GLU A 5 -10.78 26.39 102.66
C GLU A 5 -11.33 25.16 101.85
N LEU A 6 -10.46 24.17 101.63
CA LEU A 6 -10.72 22.71 101.50
C LEU A 6 -11.62 22.08 100.38
N LEU A 7 -10.93 21.29 99.54
CA LEU A 7 -11.27 19.94 99.00
C LEU A 7 -12.28 19.74 97.86
N GLY A 8 -11.78 19.14 96.77
CA GLY A 8 -12.50 18.42 95.71
C GLY A 8 -11.51 17.59 94.86
N ILE A 9 -11.84 16.34 94.53
CA ILE A 9 -10.97 15.38 93.82
C ILE A 9 -11.60 15.01 92.47
N PRO A 10 -10.84 14.91 91.36
CA PRO A 10 -11.38 14.44 90.08
C PRO A 10 -11.56 12.90 90.08
N LEU A 11 -12.79 12.45 89.85
CA LEU A 11 -13.09 11.11 89.29
C LEU A 11 -13.26 11.27 87.77
N LEU A 12 -12.76 10.41 86.88
CA LEU A 12 -12.82 8.93 86.83
C LEU A 12 -14.25 8.38 86.82
N ILE A 13 -14.94 8.56 85.70
CA ILE A 13 -16.12 7.75 85.35
C ILE A 13 -15.60 6.37 84.92
N GLN A 14 -15.80 5.37 85.78
CA GLN A 14 -15.43 3.99 85.52
C GLN A 14 -16.60 3.24 84.87
N TRP A 15 -16.32 2.47 83.81
CA TRP A 15 -17.30 1.57 83.19
C TRP A 15 -17.76 0.48 84.18
N SER A 16 -19.06 0.19 84.17
CA SER A 16 -19.54 -1.19 84.33
C SER A 16 -20.98 -1.35 83.86
N LEU A 17 -21.24 -2.45 83.14
CA LEU A 17 -22.52 -3.13 82.98
C LEU A 17 -23.73 -2.26 82.56
N ASP A 18 -24.13 -2.41 81.30
CA ASP A 18 -25.31 -3.25 81.09
C ASP A 18 -25.14 -4.14 79.84
N SER A 19 -25.57 -5.39 79.92
CA SER A 19 -25.39 -6.39 78.85
C SER A 19 -26.73 -6.97 78.46
N ASN A 20 -27.41 -6.35 77.49
CA ASN A 20 -28.63 -6.88 76.90
C ASN A 20 -28.80 -6.54 75.42
N ASN A 21 -28.48 -7.55 74.61
CA ASN A 21 -29.27 -8.00 73.46
C ASN A 21 -29.75 -6.91 72.48
N ARG A 22 -28.85 -6.50 71.58
CA ARG A 22 -29.21 -5.94 70.27
C ARG A 22 -28.57 -6.78 69.18
N THR A 23 -29.34 -7.73 68.64
CA THR A 23 -29.20 -8.11 67.23
C THR A 23 -29.70 -6.91 66.42
N LEU A 24 -28.78 -6.03 66.05
CA LEU A 24 -28.97 -5.05 64.99
C LEU A 24 -28.40 -5.65 63.70
N ASP A 25 -28.97 -5.27 62.57
CA ASP A 25 -28.42 -5.60 61.26
C ASP A 25 -27.14 -4.78 61.05
N GLU A 26 -25.99 -5.37 61.38
CA GLU A 26 -24.69 -4.79 61.09
C GLU A 26 -24.40 -4.96 59.61
N THR A 27 -24.65 -3.91 58.84
CA THR A 27 -24.45 -3.86 57.38
C THR A 27 -22.98 -3.69 56.98
N SER A 28 -22.05 -3.63 57.94
CA SER A 28 -20.60 -3.57 57.69
C SER A 28 -19.82 -4.36 58.74
N PHE A 29 -18.84 -5.15 58.28
CA PHE A 29 -18.04 -6.04 59.11
C PHE A 29 -16.55 -5.71 58.94
N ASP A 30 -15.90 -5.14 59.97
CA ASP A 30 -14.45 -4.90 59.96
C ASP A 30 -13.67 -6.17 60.28
N LEU A 31 -12.89 -6.66 59.31
CA LEU A 31 -12.23 -7.96 59.39
C LEU A 31 -11.12 -8.01 60.45
N PHE A 32 -10.57 -6.87 60.90
CA PHE A 32 -9.60 -6.87 62.00
C PHE A 32 -10.27 -7.00 63.37
N GLU A 33 -11.47 -6.44 63.54
CA GLU A 33 -12.20 -6.51 64.81
C GLU A 33 -12.76 -7.93 65.04
N ILE A 34 -13.45 -8.49 64.05
CA ILE A 34 -14.11 -9.81 64.14
C ILE A 34 -13.16 -11.00 64.08
N SER A 35 -11.88 -10.78 63.76
CA SER A 35 -10.80 -11.77 63.92
C SER A 35 -9.87 -11.44 65.11
N HIS A 36 -10.16 -10.38 65.87
CA HIS A 36 -9.36 -9.91 67.00
C HIS A 36 -7.87 -9.66 66.65
N ILE A 37 -7.59 -9.08 65.47
CA ILE A 37 -6.26 -8.61 65.10
C ILE A 37 -5.97 -7.29 65.83
N THR A 38 -5.00 -7.33 66.73
CA THR A 38 -4.62 -6.21 67.61
C THR A 38 -3.09 -6.10 67.69
N ARG A 39 -2.57 -5.05 68.35
CA ARG A 39 -1.14 -4.93 68.71
C ARG A 39 -0.56 -6.06 69.57
N LYS A 40 -1.38 -7.01 70.04
CA LYS A 40 -0.94 -8.19 70.79
C LYS A 40 -0.98 -9.48 69.96
N THR A 41 -1.60 -9.46 68.78
CA THR A 41 -1.83 -10.65 67.96
C THR A 41 -0.52 -11.14 67.36
N LEU A 42 -0.14 -12.38 67.67
CA LEU A 42 1.17 -12.90 67.34
C LEU A 42 1.32 -13.01 65.81
N GLY A 43 2.15 -12.17 65.22
CA GLY A 43 2.34 -12.14 63.76
C GLY A 43 1.78 -10.92 63.04
N ALA A 44 1.03 -10.05 63.73
CA ALA A 44 0.69 -8.71 63.28
C ALA A 44 1.43 -7.65 64.12
N LYS A 45 1.85 -6.55 63.49
CA LYS A 45 2.47 -5.40 64.16
C LYS A 45 1.73 -4.12 63.76
N GLN A 46 1.26 -3.36 64.75
CA GLN A 46 0.53 -2.12 64.51
C GLN A 46 1.48 -0.97 64.10
N PHE A 47 1.03 -0.17 63.14
CA PHE A 47 1.63 1.08 62.67
C PHE A 47 0.55 2.18 62.62
N ARG A 48 0.94 3.43 62.30
CA ARG A 48 0.00 4.48 61.86
C ARG A 48 -0.30 4.28 60.37
N GLY A 49 -1.56 4.45 59.98
CA GLY A 49 -2.00 4.32 58.59
C GLY A 49 -2.19 5.67 57.90
N GLN A 50 -2.91 5.66 56.78
CA GLN A 50 -3.38 6.85 56.06
C GLN A 50 -4.48 7.57 56.85
N ASN A 51 -5.48 6.81 57.32
CA ASN A 51 -6.46 7.30 58.29
C ASN A 51 -5.83 7.33 59.69
N LEU A 52 -6.04 8.41 60.46
CA LEU A 52 -5.48 8.59 61.81
C LEU A 52 -6.28 7.87 62.90
N ASP A 53 -7.58 7.64 62.69
CA ASP A 53 -8.51 7.06 63.65
C ASP A 53 -8.57 5.51 63.57
N ALA A 54 -8.11 4.93 62.46
CA ALA A 54 -8.04 3.47 62.26
C ALA A 54 -6.61 2.92 62.44
N PRO A 55 -6.42 1.72 63.03
CA PRO A 55 -5.11 1.08 63.10
C PRO A 55 -4.68 0.49 61.75
N ALA A 56 -3.40 0.63 61.39
CA ALA A 56 -2.79 -0.12 60.29
C ALA A 56 -1.93 -1.28 60.82
N TYR A 57 -1.84 -2.38 60.08
CA TYR A 57 -1.09 -3.59 60.46
C TYR A 57 -0.13 -4.05 59.37
N ARG A 58 1.12 -4.36 59.76
CA ARG A 58 2.07 -5.16 58.95
C ARG A 58 2.06 -6.59 59.45
N PHE A 59 1.95 -7.54 58.53
CA PHE A 59 1.94 -8.96 58.82
C PHE A 59 3.35 -9.55 58.66
N ILE A 60 3.72 -10.43 59.60
CA ILE A 60 5.09 -10.91 59.79
C ILE A 60 5.11 -12.44 60.02
N ARG A 61 4.07 -13.01 60.65
CA ARG A 61 3.94 -14.46 60.90
C ARG A 61 2.53 -14.95 60.57
N PHE A 62 2.28 -15.13 59.27
CA PHE A 62 0.99 -15.53 58.70
C PHE A 62 0.44 -16.84 59.27
N ASP A 63 1.32 -17.78 59.63
CA ASP A 63 1.01 -19.05 60.32
C ASP A 63 0.23 -18.87 61.65
N PHE A 64 0.21 -17.67 62.24
CA PHE A 64 -0.38 -17.37 63.54
C PHE A 64 -1.57 -16.37 63.47
N LEU A 65 -2.01 -16.00 62.27
CA LEU A 65 -3.16 -15.10 62.11
C LEU A 65 -4.47 -15.85 62.42
N PRO A 66 -5.32 -15.31 63.30
CA PRO A 66 -6.62 -15.91 63.62
C PRO A 66 -7.55 -15.84 62.39
N PRO A 67 -8.44 -16.84 62.20
CA PRO A 67 -9.56 -16.70 61.29
C PRO A 67 -10.63 -15.77 61.87
N VAL A 68 -11.58 -15.34 61.04
CA VAL A 68 -12.84 -14.74 61.48
C VAL A 68 -13.63 -15.73 62.35
N ASP A 69 -14.27 -15.24 63.41
CA ASP A 69 -15.08 -16.06 64.30
C ASP A 69 -16.25 -16.75 63.57
N HIS A 70 -16.39 -18.07 63.75
CA HIS A 70 -17.33 -18.89 62.97
C HIS A 70 -18.81 -18.43 63.01
N PRO A 71 -19.36 -17.91 64.13
CA PRO A 71 -20.72 -17.36 64.13
C PRO A 71 -20.87 -16.16 63.18
N ILE A 72 -19.88 -15.26 63.17
CA ILE A 72 -19.87 -14.04 62.35
C ILE A 72 -19.57 -14.40 60.88
N LEU A 73 -18.66 -15.35 60.63
CA LEU A 73 -18.42 -15.88 59.28
C LEU A 73 -19.68 -16.45 58.65
N LYS A 74 -20.55 -17.10 59.44
CA LYS A 74 -21.84 -17.59 58.96
C LYS A 74 -22.77 -16.42 58.59
N GLN A 75 -22.84 -15.37 59.40
CA GLN A 75 -23.63 -14.17 59.11
C GLN A 75 -23.14 -13.43 57.87
N ILE A 76 -21.82 -13.29 57.68
CA ILE A 76 -21.23 -12.66 56.48
C ILE A 76 -21.58 -13.47 55.22
N LEU A 77 -21.49 -14.80 55.26
CA LEU A 77 -21.85 -15.65 54.12
C LEU A 77 -23.36 -15.65 53.83
N GLU A 78 -24.21 -15.58 54.88
CA GLU A 78 -25.65 -15.39 54.71
C GLU A 78 -25.96 -14.02 54.09
N GLN A 79 -25.27 -12.95 54.47
CA GLN A 79 -25.45 -11.63 53.84
C GLN A 79 -24.95 -11.57 52.39
N ILE A 80 -23.83 -12.23 52.07
CA ILE A 80 -23.33 -12.38 50.70
C ILE A 80 -24.39 -13.05 49.80
N GLN A 81 -25.06 -14.08 50.30
CA GLN A 81 -26.09 -14.81 49.56
C GLN A 81 -27.42 -14.05 49.47
N ASN A 82 -27.78 -13.29 50.52
CA ASN A 82 -29.00 -12.46 50.51
C ASN A 82 -28.89 -11.21 49.62
N ASN A 83 -27.68 -10.65 49.44
CA ASN A 83 -27.45 -9.42 48.66
C ASN A 83 -27.09 -9.67 47.19
N GLU A 84 -27.05 -10.93 46.73
CA GLU A 84 -26.57 -11.31 45.39
C GLU A 84 -25.12 -10.84 45.13
N GLY A 85 -24.27 -10.81 46.18
CA GLY A 85 -22.91 -10.27 46.10
C GLY A 85 -22.41 -9.57 47.38
N PHE A 86 -21.41 -8.69 47.25
CA PHE A 86 -20.84 -7.90 48.35
C PHE A 86 -20.03 -6.68 47.86
N VAL A 87 -19.88 -5.68 48.72
CA VAL A 87 -18.81 -4.66 48.58
C VAL A 87 -17.66 -5.02 49.53
N PHE A 88 -16.49 -5.34 48.98
CA PHE A 88 -15.24 -5.52 49.74
C PHE A 88 -14.41 -4.24 49.69
N VAL A 89 -13.94 -3.78 50.85
CA VAL A 89 -13.24 -2.51 51.01
C VAL A 89 -11.91 -2.74 51.72
N ALA A 90 -10.83 -2.10 51.25
CA ALA A 90 -9.56 -2.03 51.98
C ALA A 90 -8.82 -0.71 51.74
N SER A 91 -7.86 -0.42 52.60
CA SER A 91 -6.82 0.60 52.44
C SER A 91 -5.46 -0.08 52.59
N MET A 92 -4.58 0.03 51.61
CA MET A 92 -3.38 -0.80 51.51
C MET A 92 -2.15 -0.05 51.00
N ARG A 93 -0.98 -0.54 51.39
CA ARG A 93 0.34 -0.10 50.92
C ARG A 93 1.25 -1.31 50.77
N GLN A 94 1.47 -1.77 49.55
CA GLN A 94 2.14 -3.04 49.25
C GLN A 94 3.62 -2.85 48.85
N ASP A 95 4.48 -3.79 49.23
CA ASP A 95 5.88 -3.80 48.80
C ASP A 95 5.94 -4.21 47.30
N HIS A 96 6.56 -3.41 46.42
CA HIS A 96 6.51 -3.53 44.94
C HIS A 96 6.55 -4.96 44.36
N THR A 97 7.51 -5.77 44.79
CA THR A 97 7.79 -7.09 44.21
C THR A 97 7.02 -8.24 44.87
N SER A 98 5.84 -7.98 45.46
CA SER A 98 5.08 -8.98 46.21
C SER A 98 3.73 -9.32 45.57
N ARG A 99 3.39 -10.61 45.58
CA ARG A 99 2.04 -11.13 45.33
C ARG A 99 1.39 -11.51 46.66
N GLY A 100 0.21 -10.99 46.95
CA GLY A 100 -0.34 -10.96 48.31
C GLY A 100 -1.85 -11.09 48.39
N THR A 101 -2.33 -12.24 48.89
CA THR A 101 -3.73 -12.45 49.24
C THR A 101 -4.18 -11.47 50.33
N LEU A 102 -5.17 -10.64 50.01
CA LEU A 102 -5.80 -9.69 50.93
C LEU A 102 -6.78 -10.39 51.87
N VAL A 103 -7.71 -11.17 51.31
CA VAL A 103 -8.69 -12.00 52.03
C VAL A 103 -8.84 -13.34 51.31
N ALA A 104 -9.05 -14.42 52.07
CA ALA A 104 -9.36 -15.73 51.50
C ALA A 104 -10.27 -16.56 52.41
N LEU A 105 -11.13 -17.37 51.78
CA LEU A 105 -12.02 -18.33 52.42
C LEU A 105 -11.52 -19.77 52.18
N GLU A 106 -11.07 -20.43 53.24
CA GLU A 106 -10.84 -21.88 53.27
C GLU A 106 -12.18 -22.59 53.52
N GLY A 107 -12.52 -23.56 52.69
CA GLY A 107 -13.61 -24.51 52.91
C GLY A 107 -13.15 -25.79 53.61
N PRO A 108 -14.07 -26.78 53.76
CA PRO A 108 -13.78 -28.06 54.40
C PRO A 108 -12.53 -28.76 53.84
N GLY A 109 -11.62 -29.14 54.72
CA GLY A 109 -10.35 -29.78 54.35
C GLY A 109 -9.24 -28.85 53.86
N GLY A 110 -9.43 -27.52 53.95
CA GLY A 110 -8.38 -26.53 53.61
C GLY A 110 -8.24 -26.23 52.12
N ARG A 111 -9.18 -26.68 51.29
CA ARG A 111 -9.34 -26.14 49.92
C ARG A 111 -9.86 -24.71 49.99
N ARG A 112 -9.56 -23.88 49.00
CA ARG A 112 -10.14 -22.52 48.93
C ARG A 112 -11.53 -22.56 48.29
N GLN A 113 -12.33 -21.53 48.59
CA GLN A 113 -13.61 -21.24 47.94
C GLN A 113 -13.54 -19.92 47.15
N PHE A 114 -12.89 -18.90 47.73
CA PHE A 114 -12.36 -17.75 46.98
C PHE A 114 -11.12 -17.14 47.67
N GLU A 115 -10.29 -16.43 46.91
CA GLU A 115 -9.23 -15.51 47.34
C GLU A 115 -9.34 -14.18 46.58
N ILE A 116 -9.02 -13.06 47.23
CA ILE A 116 -8.73 -11.77 46.56
C ILE A 116 -7.23 -11.51 46.74
N ILE A 117 -6.48 -11.33 45.65
CA ILE A 117 -5.02 -11.31 45.63
C ILE A 117 -4.53 -10.07 44.88
N SER A 118 -3.68 -9.26 45.50
CA SER A 118 -2.98 -8.16 44.78
C SER A 118 -1.60 -8.64 44.33
N ASN A 119 -1.34 -8.58 43.04
CA ASN A 119 -0.26 -9.29 42.34
C ASN A 119 0.70 -8.32 41.65
N GLY A 120 1.47 -7.59 42.46
CA GLY A 120 2.36 -6.52 41.98
C GLY A 120 3.31 -6.90 40.82
N PRO A 121 3.93 -8.09 40.80
CA PRO A 121 4.79 -8.51 39.69
C PRO A 121 4.09 -8.69 38.32
N ALA A 122 2.76 -8.63 38.26
CA ALA A 122 1.97 -8.65 37.02
C ALA A 122 0.99 -7.46 36.94
N ASN A 123 1.10 -6.48 37.85
CA ASN A 123 0.19 -5.36 38.02
C ASN A 123 -1.32 -5.69 38.15
N THR A 124 -1.70 -6.92 38.55
CA THR A 124 -3.12 -7.35 38.62
C THR A 124 -3.72 -7.36 40.05
N LEU A 125 -5.04 -7.25 40.14
CA LEU A 125 -5.83 -7.76 41.27
C LEU A 125 -6.59 -9.02 40.82
N ASP A 126 -6.21 -10.19 41.33
CA ASP A 126 -6.86 -11.46 41.01
C ASP A 126 -8.01 -11.76 42.00
N LEU A 127 -9.24 -11.82 41.50
CA LEU A 127 -10.36 -12.51 42.14
C LEU A 127 -10.33 -13.99 41.68
N VAL A 128 -9.88 -14.88 42.56
CA VAL A 128 -9.78 -16.32 42.30
C VAL A 128 -10.88 -17.06 43.03
N TYR A 129 -11.69 -17.84 42.33
CA TYR A 129 -12.81 -18.59 42.93
C TYR A 129 -12.93 -20.01 42.35
N TRP A 130 -13.71 -20.86 43.02
CA TRP A 130 -13.85 -22.27 42.65
C TRP A 130 -15.32 -22.71 42.60
N VAL A 131 -15.81 -23.03 41.39
CA VAL A 131 -17.14 -23.63 41.15
C VAL A 131 -16.96 -25.06 40.64
N ASP A 132 -17.73 -26.00 41.20
CA ASP A 132 -17.69 -27.45 40.93
C ASP A 132 -16.31 -28.16 40.91
N GLY A 133 -15.27 -27.48 41.42
CA GLY A 133 -13.89 -27.97 41.48
C GLY A 133 -12.98 -27.45 40.37
N SER A 134 -13.52 -26.74 39.38
CA SER A 134 -12.77 -25.86 38.49
C SER A 134 -12.24 -24.65 39.26
N GLN A 135 -11.15 -24.05 38.78
CA GLN A 135 -10.65 -22.78 39.27
C GLN A 135 -10.89 -21.72 38.20
N ASN A 136 -11.62 -20.67 38.57
CA ASN A 136 -11.84 -19.50 37.74
C ASN A 136 -10.99 -18.35 38.29
N VAL A 137 -10.49 -17.49 37.40
CA VAL A 137 -9.65 -16.34 37.74
C VAL A 137 -10.18 -15.16 36.94
N VAL A 138 -10.56 -14.11 37.64
CA VAL A 138 -10.83 -12.79 37.07
C VAL A 138 -9.69 -11.89 37.55
N SER A 139 -8.82 -11.48 36.63
CA SER A 139 -7.71 -10.59 36.91
C SER A 139 -8.05 -9.20 36.37
N PHE A 140 -8.29 -8.26 37.27
CA PHE A 140 -8.29 -6.84 36.93
C PHE A 140 -6.84 -6.44 36.67
N GLU A 141 -6.54 -5.97 35.46
CA GLU A 141 -5.17 -5.62 35.06
C GLU A 141 -4.89 -4.12 35.32
N ASP A 142 -3.61 -3.74 35.28
CA ASP A 142 -3.09 -2.38 35.54
C ASP A 142 -3.70 -1.62 36.74
N VAL A 143 -3.75 -2.28 37.90
CA VAL A 143 -4.38 -1.74 39.11
C VAL A 143 -3.46 -0.87 39.99
N ASP A 144 -2.16 -0.80 39.68
CA ASP A 144 -1.13 0.01 40.35
C ASP A 144 -1.12 -0.08 41.89
N LEU A 145 -1.46 -1.24 42.43
CA LEU A 145 -1.60 -1.45 43.88
C LEU A 145 -0.27 -1.65 44.63
N SER A 146 0.83 -1.81 43.89
CA SER A 146 2.18 -2.07 44.41
C SER A 146 3.20 -1.00 44.02
N ASP A 147 2.82 0.26 44.14
CA ASP A 147 3.69 1.44 43.98
C ASP A 147 4.37 1.89 45.30
N SER A 148 4.22 1.11 46.36
CA SER A 148 4.61 1.48 47.73
C SER A 148 3.94 2.77 48.25
N GLN A 149 2.81 3.22 47.73
CA GLN A 149 1.98 4.30 48.28
C GLN A 149 0.73 3.76 48.98
N TRP A 150 -0.16 4.64 49.46
CA TRP A 150 -1.44 4.24 50.05
C TRP A 150 -2.56 4.28 49.00
N LYS A 151 -3.07 3.10 48.64
CA LYS A 151 -4.20 2.91 47.71
C LYS A 151 -5.43 2.52 48.52
N ASN A 152 -6.58 3.09 48.18
CA ASN A 152 -7.88 2.64 48.67
C ASN A 152 -8.51 1.77 47.58
N ILE A 153 -8.99 0.58 47.93
CA ILE A 153 -9.72 -0.28 46.99
C ILE A 153 -11.16 -0.49 47.47
N THR A 154 -12.06 -0.66 46.51
CA THR A 154 -13.46 -1.06 46.70
C THR A 154 -13.79 -2.03 45.56
N LEU A 155 -13.95 -3.32 45.86
CA LEU A 155 -14.40 -4.33 44.89
C LEU A 155 -15.90 -4.59 45.15
N HIS A 156 -16.75 -4.19 44.21
CA HIS A 156 -18.19 -4.42 44.26
C HIS A 156 -18.54 -5.61 43.37
N ILE A 157 -19.06 -6.68 43.96
CA ILE A 157 -19.61 -7.83 43.24
C ILE A 157 -21.12 -7.81 43.44
N HIS A 158 -21.89 -7.86 42.36
CA HIS A 158 -23.35 -7.85 42.41
C HIS A 158 -23.96 -8.48 41.15
N GLY A 159 -24.87 -9.44 41.32
CA GLY A 159 -25.44 -10.20 40.21
C GLY A 159 -24.34 -10.97 39.48
N GLU A 160 -24.23 -10.78 38.17
CA GLU A 160 -23.14 -11.34 37.36
C GLU A 160 -21.94 -10.38 37.26
N ASN A 161 -22.00 -9.16 37.82
CA ASN A 161 -20.97 -8.13 37.65
C ASN A 161 -19.94 -8.12 38.79
N ALA A 162 -18.67 -7.84 38.46
CA ALA A 162 -17.56 -7.64 39.39
C ALA A 162 -16.76 -6.38 39.00
N ASN A 163 -16.93 -5.32 39.78
CA ASN A 163 -16.48 -3.96 39.48
C ASN A 163 -15.39 -3.52 40.47
N LEU A 164 -14.18 -3.24 40.00
CA LEU A 164 -13.07 -2.78 40.83
C LEU A 164 -12.92 -1.26 40.77
N PHE A 165 -13.02 -0.62 41.93
CA PHE A 165 -12.68 0.79 42.11
C PHE A 165 -11.38 0.95 42.90
N VAL A 166 -10.53 1.90 42.48
CA VAL A 166 -9.33 2.34 43.21
C VAL A 166 -9.40 3.86 43.41
N GLY A 167 -9.24 4.29 44.66
CA GLY A 167 -9.55 5.66 45.08
C GLY A 167 -11.05 5.94 44.95
N CYS A 168 -11.40 6.82 44.02
CA CYS A 168 -12.78 7.13 43.60
C CYS A 168 -13.13 6.54 42.23
N ASN A 169 -12.14 6.08 41.46
CA ASN A 169 -12.32 5.69 40.08
C ASN A 169 -12.71 4.22 40.00
N LEU A 170 -13.81 3.91 39.30
CA LEU A 170 -13.95 2.60 38.67
C LEU A 170 -12.78 2.45 37.69
N LEU A 171 -11.96 1.41 37.90
CA LEU A 171 -10.93 0.99 36.96
C LEU A 171 -11.57 0.12 35.88
N ASP A 172 -12.26 -0.95 36.30
CA ASP A 172 -12.59 -2.08 35.44
C ASP A 172 -13.81 -2.87 35.98
N SER A 173 -14.49 -3.62 35.12
CA SER A 173 -15.80 -4.24 35.34
C SER A 173 -15.98 -5.52 34.50
N PHE A 174 -15.82 -6.68 35.13
CA PHE A 174 -16.04 -7.98 34.49
C PHE A 174 -17.47 -8.51 34.69
N VAL A 175 -17.95 -9.25 33.69
CA VAL A 175 -19.07 -10.20 33.86
C VAL A 175 -18.48 -11.56 34.26
N LEU A 176 -19.01 -12.16 35.32
CA LEU A 176 -18.65 -13.46 35.85
C LEU A 176 -19.38 -14.57 35.08
N ASP A 177 -18.69 -15.63 34.66
CA ASP A 177 -19.30 -16.77 33.95
C ASP A 177 -20.47 -17.41 34.73
N GLU A 178 -20.35 -17.47 36.06
CA GLU A 178 -21.39 -17.96 36.99
C GLU A 178 -21.30 -17.24 38.35
N PRO A 179 -22.43 -17.03 39.06
CA PRO A 179 -22.47 -16.37 40.38
C PRO A 179 -21.88 -17.25 41.49
N PHE A 180 -20.55 -17.20 41.64
CA PHE A 180 -19.81 -18.05 42.59
C PHE A 180 -20.22 -17.90 44.06
N TYR A 181 -20.81 -16.77 44.45
CA TYR A 181 -21.22 -16.49 45.83
C TYR A 181 -22.37 -17.40 46.31
N GLU A 182 -23.23 -17.88 45.40
CA GLU A 182 -24.27 -18.88 45.72
C GLU A 182 -23.65 -20.21 46.21
N HIS A 183 -22.47 -20.54 45.70
CA HIS A 183 -21.80 -21.82 45.93
C HIS A 183 -21.00 -21.87 47.25
N LEU A 184 -20.83 -20.73 47.93
CA LEU A 184 -20.05 -20.61 49.16
C LEU A 184 -20.69 -21.32 50.36
N ARG A 185 -19.86 -22.00 51.15
CA ARG A 185 -20.31 -22.80 52.31
C ARG A 185 -19.69 -22.28 53.60
N ALA A 186 -20.51 -22.08 54.63
CA ALA A 186 -20.06 -21.68 55.96
C ALA A 186 -19.60 -22.87 56.84
N GLU A 187 -20.21 -24.05 56.70
CA GLU A 187 -19.96 -25.19 57.59
C GLU A 187 -18.55 -25.77 57.39
N GLY A 188 -17.73 -25.72 58.44
CA GLY A 188 -16.35 -26.21 58.42
C GLY A 188 -15.34 -25.25 57.78
N SER A 189 -15.77 -24.06 57.40
CA SER A 189 -14.97 -23.05 56.68
C SER A 189 -14.28 -22.05 57.61
N ARG A 190 -13.28 -21.33 57.08
CA ARG A 190 -12.49 -20.31 57.79
C ARG A 190 -12.05 -19.19 56.85
N MET A 191 -12.43 -17.96 57.15
CA MET A 191 -11.94 -16.77 56.45
C MET A 191 -10.71 -16.21 57.16
N TYR A 192 -9.70 -15.77 56.40
CA TYR A 192 -8.47 -15.15 56.90
C TYR A 192 -8.12 -13.87 56.14
N VAL A 193 -7.52 -12.91 56.84
CA VAL A 193 -6.93 -11.68 56.25
C VAL A 193 -5.41 -11.87 56.08
N ALA A 194 -4.83 -11.30 55.02
CA ALA A 194 -3.39 -11.31 54.67
C ALA A 194 -2.74 -12.69 54.45
N LYS A 195 -3.49 -13.79 54.60
CA LYS A 195 -2.99 -15.18 54.63
C LYS A 195 -3.28 -15.91 53.31
N GLY A 196 -2.38 -15.75 52.35
CA GLY A 196 -2.35 -16.54 51.11
C GLY A 196 -2.13 -18.04 51.31
N SER A 197 -2.37 -18.81 50.24
CA SER A 197 -2.38 -20.27 50.21
C SER A 197 -1.03 -20.95 50.43
N ASN A 198 0.07 -20.24 50.16
CA ASN A 198 1.44 -20.67 50.42
C ASN A 198 2.26 -19.52 51.04
N ARG A 199 3.53 -19.78 51.40
CA ARG A 199 4.39 -18.79 52.08
C ARG A 199 4.83 -17.59 51.23
N GLU A 200 4.58 -17.64 49.92
CA GLU A 200 5.02 -16.62 48.98
C GLU A 200 3.86 -15.67 48.62
N ASN A 201 2.64 -16.21 48.46
CA ASN A 201 1.37 -15.49 48.24
C ASN A 201 0.84 -14.70 49.46
N HIS A 202 1.58 -14.61 50.57
CA HIS A 202 1.14 -13.86 51.75
C HIS A 202 1.35 -12.35 51.58
N PHE A 203 0.39 -11.51 52.00
CA PHE A 203 0.47 -10.06 51.78
C PHE A 203 1.66 -9.39 52.49
N ARG A 204 2.47 -8.63 51.75
CA ARG A 204 3.64 -7.91 52.24
C ARG A 204 3.46 -6.40 52.07
N GLY A 205 3.30 -5.71 53.20
CA GLY A 205 3.00 -4.29 53.21
C GLY A 205 2.29 -3.86 54.50
N LEU A 206 1.44 -2.85 54.40
CA LEU A 206 0.50 -2.41 55.43
C LEU A 206 -0.94 -2.55 54.92
N LEU A 207 -1.85 -3.04 55.76
CA LEU A 207 -3.30 -2.97 55.54
C LEU A 207 -3.98 -2.16 56.65
N GLN A 208 -5.06 -1.48 56.30
CA GLN A 208 -5.93 -0.65 57.14
C GLN A 208 -7.37 -0.79 56.61
N SER A 209 -8.39 -0.59 57.47
CA SER A 209 -9.81 -0.51 57.07
C SER A 209 -10.32 -1.63 56.15
N VAL A 210 -9.99 -2.89 56.46
CA VAL A 210 -10.38 -4.06 55.63
C VAL A 210 -11.76 -4.56 56.05
N ARG A 211 -12.79 -4.45 55.19
CA ARG A 211 -14.20 -4.71 55.52
C ARG A 211 -14.98 -5.40 54.40
N PHE A 212 -16.09 -6.03 54.77
CA PHE A 212 -17.24 -6.21 53.87
C PHE A 212 -18.35 -5.21 54.24
N ILE A 213 -19.12 -4.79 53.24
CA ILE A 213 -20.28 -3.90 53.36
C ILE A 213 -21.43 -4.47 52.52
N PHE A 214 -22.65 -4.38 53.07
CA PHE A 214 -23.92 -4.89 52.54
C PHE A 214 -24.98 -3.78 52.67
N ASP A 215 -26.14 -3.93 52.02
CA ASP A 215 -27.31 -3.03 52.16
C ASP A 215 -27.00 -1.51 51.97
N THR A 216 -25.88 -1.18 51.35
CA THR A 216 -25.29 0.17 51.29
C THR A 216 -24.82 0.43 49.86
N PRO A 217 -25.40 1.39 49.12
CA PRO A 217 -25.04 1.67 47.73
C PRO A 217 -23.56 2.05 47.57
N VAL A 218 -22.87 1.55 46.53
CA VAL A 218 -21.41 1.74 46.39
C VAL A 218 -21.04 3.21 46.20
N GLU A 219 -21.93 4.00 45.59
CA GLU A 219 -21.87 5.45 45.43
C GLU A 219 -21.76 6.12 46.80
N SER A 220 -22.55 5.67 47.78
CA SER A 220 -22.52 6.20 49.14
C SER A 220 -21.25 5.79 49.90
N ILE A 221 -20.65 4.63 49.58
CA ILE A 221 -19.36 4.18 50.14
C ILE A 221 -18.20 5.04 49.59
N LEU A 222 -18.28 5.43 48.32
CA LEU A 222 -17.33 6.33 47.66
C LEU A 222 -17.51 7.78 48.14
N GLN A 223 -18.74 8.28 48.25
CA GLN A 223 -19.03 9.62 48.82
C GLN A 223 -18.50 9.76 50.25
N ASN A 224 -18.70 8.75 51.11
CA ASN A 224 -18.13 8.73 52.47
C ASN A 224 -16.59 8.63 52.51
N ARG A 225 -15.93 8.38 51.37
CA ARG A 225 -14.47 8.44 51.19
C ARG A 225 -13.98 9.75 50.56
N GLY A 226 -14.88 10.68 50.23
CA GLY A 226 -14.56 12.01 49.67
C GLY A 226 -14.73 12.14 48.15
N CYS A 227 -15.42 11.21 47.51
CA CYS A 227 -15.72 11.26 46.08
C CYS A 227 -16.98 12.10 45.81
N GLU A 228 -16.95 13.01 44.83
CA GLU A 228 -18.15 13.74 44.41
C GLU A 228 -19.10 12.86 43.57
N SER A 229 -20.36 13.26 43.45
CA SER A 229 -21.43 12.42 42.91
C SER A 229 -21.38 12.29 41.39
N THR A 230 -21.05 11.08 40.92
CA THR A 230 -21.31 10.59 39.56
C THR A 230 -22.45 9.58 39.58
N GLU A 231 -23.19 9.45 38.48
CA GLU A 231 -24.26 8.46 38.36
C GLU A 231 -23.67 7.06 38.15
N VAL A 232 -24.15 6.09 38.93
CA VAL A 232 -23.93 4.66 38.68
C VAL A 232 -25.25 4.06 38.21
N ILE A 233 -25.25 3.49 37.01
CA ILE A 233 -26.44 2.94 36.37
C ILE A 233 -26.63 1.47 36.82
N ASP A 234 -27.32 1.27 37.94
CA ASP A 234 -27.82 -0.07 38.35
C ASP A 234 -29.13 -0.40 37.60
N VAL A 235 -29.07 -1.37 36.68
CA VAL A 235 -30.20 -1.76 35.82
C VAL A 235 -31.01 -2.88 36.47
N ARG A 236 -31.78 -2.54 37.51
CA ARG A 236 -32.73 -3.48 38.15
C ARG A 236 -34.18 -3.29 37.66
N PRO A 237 -34.77 -4.25 36.92
CA PRO A 237 -36.14 -4.13 36.42
C PRO A 237 -37.18 -4.38 37.53
N SER A 238 -38.11 -3.45 37.74
CA SER A 238 -39.22 -3.64 38.68
C SER A 238 -40.49 -2.89 38.25
N ILE A 239 -41.45 -3.64 37.71
CA ILE A 239 -42.81 -3.14 37.43
C ILE A 239 -43.72 -3.51 38.60
N THR A 240 -44.31 -2.53 39.28
CA THR A 240 -45.67 -2.67 39.83
C THR A 240 -46.34 -1.31 40.00
N THR A 241 -47.67 -1.28 39.86
CA THR A 241 -48.45 -0.06 39.67
C THR A 241 -49.33 0.29 40.88
N ASN A 242 -49.50 1.60 41.16
CA ASN A 242 -50.79 2.31 41.33
C ASN A 242 -50.91 3.36 42.47
N ILE A 243 -51.60 4.45 42.11
CA ILE A 243 -52.64 5.18 42.88
C ILE A 243 -52.28 6.41 43.78
N ILE A 244 -52.63 7.59 43.24
CA ILE A 244 -53.24 8.80 43.87
C ILE A 244 -52.52 9.40 45.12
N GLY A 245 -51.91 10.58 45.13
CA GLY A 245 -52.09 11.79 44.31
C GLY A 245 -52.53 13.01 45.17
N GLN A 246 -51.80 14.13 45.10
CA GLN A 246 -52.30 15.49 45.44
C GLN A 246 -51.50 16.59 44.72
N LYS A 247 -52.02 17.83 44.66
CA LYS A 247 -51.51 18.97 43.88
C LYS A 247 -50.43 19.79 44.60
N THR A 248 -49.56 20.47 43.85
CA THR A 248 -49.56 21.94 43.66
C THR A 248 -48.70 22.37 42.45
N ASP A 249 -49.39 22.84 41.40
CA ASP A 249 -49.20 24.00 40.51
C ASP A 249 -47.78 24.60 40.18
N ASP A 250 -47.68 25.14 38.95
CA ASP A 250 -46.68 26.07 38.35
C ASP A 250 -45.22 25.64 38.05
N LEU A 251 -44.99 25.10 36.84
CA LEU A 251 -44.38 25.85 35.72
C LEU A 251 -44.68 25.15 34.37
N GLY A 252 -44.54 25.87 33.25
CA GLY A 252 -44.66 25.32 31.88
C GLY A 252 -43.34 25.38 31.12
N SER A 253 -43.22 24.92 29.86
CA SER A 253 -44.08 24.03 29.08
C SER A 253 -43.50 23.90 27.67
N ASP A 254 -42.92 22.76 27.30
CA ASP A 254 -42.91 22.30 25.90
C ASP A 254 -42.65 20.79 25.76
N MET A 255 -42.75 20.28 24.52
CA MET A 255 -42.81 18.87 24.07
C MET A 255 -44.18 18.17 24.14
N CYS A 256 -44.77 17.86 22.97
CA CYS A 256 -44.47 16.62 22.24
C CYS A 256 -45.37 16.47 20.99
N GLU A 257 -44.82 16.64 19.78
CA GLU A 257 -45.60 16.69 18.52
C GLU A 257 -45.68 15.35 17.75
N ARG A 258 -45.91 14.20 18.41
CA ARG A 258 -46.30 12.95 17.70
C ARG A 258 -47.44 12.20 18.35
N SER A 259 -48.28 11.57 17.54
CA SER A 259 -49.53 10.97 17.97
C SER A 259 -49.34 9.52 18.45
N CYS A 260 -50.21 9.09 19.37
CA CYS A 260 -50.15 7.72 19.90
C CYS A 260 -50.46 6.63 18.85
N GLU A 261 -51.02 6.98 17.69
CA GLU A 261 -51.30 6.03 16.61
C GLU A 261 -50.02 5.70 15.80
N GLU A 262 -49.12 6.66 15.61
CA GLU A 262 -47.81 6.47 14.96
C GLU A 262 -46.83 5.64 15.82
N LEU A 263 -46.90 5.80 17.14
CA LEU A 263 -46.20 4.91 18.07
C LEU A 263 -46.73 3.47 17.98
N SER A 264 -48.02 3.29 17.72
CA SER A 264 -48.62 1.95 17.61
C SER A 264 -48.21 1.21 16.34
N THR A 265 -47.88 1.90 15.24
CA THR A 265 -47.32 1.26 14.03
C THR A 265 -45.86 0.86 14.24
N MET A 266 -45.01 1.72 14.82
CA MET A 266 -43.62 1.34 15.16
C MET A 266 -43.55 0.12 16.10
N PHE A 267 -44.43 0.04 17.11
CA PHE A 267 -44.52 -1.15 17.98
C PHE A 267 -44.99 -2.42 17.24
N HIS A 268 -45.64 -2.28 16.08
CA HIS A 268 -46.04 -3.41 15.25
C HIS A 268 -44.90 -3.88 14.33
N GLU A 269 -44.08 -2.96 13.81
CA GLU A 269 -42.90 -3.28 13.02
C GLU A 269 -41.77 -3.85 13.88
N LEU A 270 -41.52 -3.31 15.07
CA LEU A 270 -40.58 -3.91 16.05
C LEU A 270 -40.96 -5.35 16.45
N LYS A 271 -42.26 -5.68 16.45
CA LYS A 271 -42.73 -7.07 16.61
C LYS A 271 -42.46 -7.92 15.38
N GLY A 272 -42.58 -7.37 14.18
CA GLY A 272 -42.15 -8.01 12.93
C GLY A 272 -40.65 -8.32 12.96
N LEU A 273 -39.82 -7.31 13.29
CA LEU A 273 -38.38 -7.45 13.41
C LEU A 273 -37.99 -8.52 14.44
N ARG A 274 -38.66 -8.57 15.60
CA ARG A 274 -38.41 -9.62 16.61
C ARG A 274 -38.73 -11.04 16.11
N VAL A 275 -39.73 -11.20 15.23
CA VAL A 275 -40.02 -12.50 14.58
C VAL A 275 -38.95 -12.83 13.54
N VAL A 276 -38.49 -11.86 12.75
CA VAL A 276 -37.37 -12.05 11.81
C VAL A 276 -36.09 -12.45 12.56
N VAL A 277 -35.71 -11.72 13.61
CA VAL A 277 -34.55 -12.02 14.45
C VAL A 277 -34.69 -13.39 15.14
N SER A 278 -35.87 -13.76 15.65
CA SER A 278 -36.07 -15.09 16.25
C SER A 278 -35.93 -16.22 15.21
N ASN A 279 -36.40 -16.01 13.98
CA ASN A 279 -36.20 -16.96 12.87
C ASN A 279 -34.73 -17.00 12.42
N LEU A 280 -34.02 -15.87 12.49
CA LEU A 280 -32.58 -15.79 12.20
C LEU A 280 -31.75 -16.53 13.27
N ILE A 281 -32.15 -16.45 14.54
CA ILE A 281 -31.55 -17.20 15.65
C ILE A 281 -31.83 -18.71 15.51
N ASP A 282 -33.05 -19.12 15.16
CA ASP A 282 -33.37 -20.53 14.84
C ASP A 282 -32.60 -21.03 13.59
N GLY A 283 -32.27 -20.13 12.67
CA GLY A 283 -31.35 -20.38 11.55
C GLY A 283 -29.90 -20.57 12.00
N LEU A 284 -29.37 -19.63 12.80
CA LEU A 284 -28.01 -19.69 13.36
C LEU A 284 -27.81 -20.90 14.28
N GLN A 285 -28.83 -21.31 15.03
CA GLN A 285 -28.80 -22.55 15.85
C GLN A 285 -28.87 -23.85 15.03
N LYS A 286 -29.20 -23.78 13.73
CA LYS A 286 -28.95 -24.87 12.78
C LYS A 286 -27.54 -24.82 12.20
N VAL A 287 -27.09 -23.66 11.73
CA VAL A 287 -25.76 -23.48 11.13
C VAL A 287 -24.64 -23.82 12.11
N THR A 288 -24.76 -23.41 13.37
CA THR A 288 -23.78 -23.73 14.44
C THR A 288 -23.75 -25.21 14.86
N LYS A 289 -24.49 -26.09 14.18
CA LYS A 289 -24.55 -27.53 14.47
C LYS A 289 -23.88 -28.43 13.44
N GLU A 290 -23.26 -27.85 12.41
CA GLU A 290 -22.37 -28.55 11.48
C GLU A 290 -20.92 -28.17 11.80
N LYS A 291 -20.36 -28.82 12.84
CA LYS A 291 -18.93 -28.71 13.14
C LYS A 291 -18.11 -29.40 12.05
N ASN A 292 -16.97 -28.79 11.72
CA ASN A 292 -16.06 -29.15 10.63
C ASN A 292 -16.60 -28.74 9.24
N MET A 293 -16.54 -27.44 8.95
CA MET A 293 -16.64 -26.87 7.60
C MET A 293 -15.52 -25.84 7.39
N CYS A 294 -15.15 -25.59 6.13
CA CYS A 294 -14.11 -24.62 5.73
C CYS A 294 -14.67 -23.62 4.71
N TRP A 295 -14.18 -22.38 4.70
CA TRP A 295 -14.63 -21.33 3.78
C TRP A 295 -13.48 -20.78 2.95
N GLN A 296 -13.62 -20.76 1.63
CA GLN A 296 -12.64 -20.22 0.69
C GLN A 296 -13.34 -19.66 -0.56
N ASP A 297 -12.88 -18.53 -1.07
CA ASP A 297 -13.30 -17.94 -2.36
C ASP A 297 -14.83 -17.85 -2.53
N GLY A 298 -15.51 -17.41 -1.46
CA GLY A 298 -16.96 -17.25 -1.41
C GLY A 298 -17.76 -18.56 -1.31
N ARG A 299 -17.10 -19.72 -1.16
CA ARG A 299 -17.74 -21.04 -1.04
C ARG A 299 -17.42 -21.70 0.29
N LEU A 300 -18.34 -22.57 0.71
CA LEU A 300 -18.28 -23.34 1.96
C LEU A 300 -18.16 -24.83 1.61
N PHE A 301 -17.24 -25.53 2.29
CA PHE A 301 -16.86 -26.92 2.02
C PHE A 301 -16.98 -27.79 3.27
N GLU A 302 -17.41 -29.04 3.11
CA GLU A 302 -17.60 -30.01 4.22
C GLU A 302 -16.28 -30.66 4.69
N ASP A 303 -16.28 -31.28 5.88
CA ASP A 303 -15.11 -32.02 6.42
C ASP A 303 -14.66 -33.16 5.50
N LYS A 304 -13.38 -33.13 5.10
CA LYS A 304 -12.76 -33.98 4.07
C LYS A 304 -13.33 -33.81 2.65
N GLU A 305 -14.07 -32.73 2.38
CA GLU A 305 -14.31 -32.32 0.99
C GLU A 305 -13.00 -31.85 0.35
N ASP A 306 -12.83 -32.21 -0.91
CA ASP A 306 -11.67 -31.97 -1.76
C ASP A 306 -12.07 -31.00 -2.89
N TRP A 307 -11.39 -29.85 -3.01
CA TRP A 307 -11.56 -28.93 -4.14
C TRP A 307 -10.23 -28.57 -4.81
N VAL A 308 -10.34 -27.95 -5.98
CA VAL A 308 -9.22 -27.48 -6.80
C VAL A 308 -9.38 -25.98 -6.94
N VAL A 309 -8.37 -25.23 -6.49
CA VAL A 309 -8.37 -23.75 -6.48
C VAL A 309 -7.86 -23.21 -7.80
N ASP A 310 -6.79 -23.81 -8.30
CA ASP A 310 -6.19 -23.57 -9.62
C ASP A 310 -5.70 -24.92 -10.18
N SER A 311 -5.26 -24.95 -11.45
CA SER A 311 -4.80 -26.19 -12.12
C SER A 311 -3.74 -27.00 -11.37
N CYS A 312 -2.98 -26.37 -10.45
CA CYS A 312 -1.90 -26.95 -9.63
C CYS A 312 -2.19 -27.07 -8.13
N THR A 313 -3.21 -26.39 -7.59
CA THR A 313 -3.47 -26.36 -6.14
C THR A 313 -4.75 -27.11 -5.79
N LYS A 314 -4.61 -28.27 -5.16
CA LYS A 314 -5.73 -29.03 -4.58
C LYS A 314 -5.78 -28.79 -3.07
N CYS A 315 -6.96 -28.49 -2.53
CA CYS A 315 -7.16 -28.28 -1.10
C CYS A 315 -8.21 -29.24 -0.54
N THR A 316 -8.05 -29.58 0.74
CA THR A 316 -8.98 -30.44 1.49
C THR A 316 -9.36 -29.73 2.78
N CYS A 317 -10.63 -29.74 3.16
CA CYS A 317 -11.04 -29.30 4.51
C CYS A 317 -10.71 -30.40 5.53
N GLN A 318 -10.03 -30.08 6.62
CA GLN A 318 -9.76 -31.02 7.72
C GLN A 318 -9.97 -30.30 9.04
N GLU A 319 -11.01 -30.69 9.81
CA GLU A 319 -11.29 -30.15 11.14
C GLU A 319 -11.37 -28.60 11.17
N SER A 320 -12.09 -28.03 10.20
CA SER A 320 -12.22 -26.57 9.96
C SER A 320 -10.92 -25.84 9.62
N LYS A 321 -9.87 -26.55 9.18
CA LYS A 321 -8.68 -25.96 8.54
C LYS A 321 -8.59 -26.38 7.07
N ILE A 322 -8.26 -25.42 6.22
CA ILE A 322 -7.96 -25.70 4.80
C ILE A 322 -6.53 -26.23 4.72
N VAL A 323 -6.38 -27.43 4.16
CA VAL A 323 -5.08 -28.07 3.93
C VAL A 323 -4.86 -28.14 2.42
N CYS A 324 -4.16 -27.15 1.89
CA CYS A 324 -3.78 -27.10 0.48
C CYS A 324 -2.48 -27.87 0.20
N HIS A 325 -2.42 -28.52 -0.96
CA HIS A 325 -1.27 -29.25 -1.48
C HIS A 325 -1.03 -28.81 -2.93
N GLN A 326 0.11 -28.17 -3.18
CA GLN A 326 0.57 -27.90 -4.55
C GLN A 326 1.05 -29.19 -5.20
N ILE A 327 0.58 -29.45 -6.42
CA ILE A 327 0.92 -30.63 -7.21
C ILE A 327 2.39 -30.50 -7.65
N THR A 328 3.26 -31.29 -7.02
CA THR A 328 4.70 -31.31 -7.32
C THR A 328 4.95 -32.15 -8.57
N CYS A 329 5.10 -31.48 -9.71
CA CYS A 329 5.28 -32.15 -11.00
C CYS A 329 6.60 -32.95 -11.07
N PRO A 330 6.59 -34.14 -11.70
CA PRO A 330 7.83 -34.84 -12.07
C PRO A 330 8.69 -33.96 -12.97
N PRO A 331 10.04 -34.04 -12.91
CA PRO A 331 10.91 -33.27 -13.79
C PRO A 331 10.72 -33.70 -15.26
N VAL A 332 10.33 -32.76 -16.12
CA VAL A 332 9.93 -33.01 -17.51
C VAL A 332 11.06 -32.63 -18.47
N ALA A 333 11.58 -33.60 -19.23
CA ALA A 333 12.74 -33.43 -20.10
C ALA A 333 12.36 -33.34 -21.60
N CYS A 334 11.89 -32.18 -22.04
CA CYS A 334 11.84 -31.83 -23.46
C CYS A 334 12.08 -30.33 -23.68
N ALA A 335 12.50 -29.94 -24.89
CA ALA A 335 12.93 -28.56 -25.19
C ALA A 335 11.79 -27.52 -25.26
N SER A 336 10.53 -27.96 -25.27
CA SER A 336 9.34 -27.09 -25.23
C SER A 336 8.19 -27.82 -24.54
N PRO A 337 8.16 -27.87 -23.20
CA PRO A 337 7.07 -28.48 -22.44
C PRO A 337 5.81 -27.60 -22.56
N SER A 338 4.72 -28.16 -23.06
CA SER A 338 3.43 -27.47 -23.21
C SER A 338 2.48 -27.83 -22.08
N PHE A 339 1.88 -26.84 -21.43
CA PHE A 339 0.72 -27.05 -20.57
C PHE A 339 -0.52 -27.32 -21.43
N VAL A 340 -1.46 -28.12 -20.91
CA VAL A 340 -2.76 -28.39 -21.52
C VAL A 340 -3.82 -27.82 -20.59
N ASP A 341 -4.83 -27.14 -21.14
CA ASP A 341 -5.89 -26.49 -20.34
C ASP A 341 -6.52 -27.49 -19.35
N GLY A 342 -6.36 -27.19 -18.06
CA GLY A 342 -6.88 -27.99 -16.94
C GLY A 342 -5.89 -28.95 -16.26
N GLU A 343 -4.64 -29.07 -16.70
CA GLU A 343 -3.61 -29.88 -16.00
C GLU A 343 -2.43 -29.04 -15.47
N CYS A 344 -2.01 -29.30 -14.23
CA CYS A 344 -0.87 -28.63 -13.59
C CYS A 344 0.45 -28.80 -14.34
N CYS A 345 0.72 -30.03 -14.79
CA CYS A 345 2.07 -30.44 -15.15
C CYS A 345 2.26 -30.38 -16.66
N PRO A 346 3.37 -29.79 -17.16
CA PRO A 346 3.58 -29.65 -18.58
C PRO A 346 3.84 -31.02 -19.22
N VAL A 347 3.24 -31.26 -20.38
CA VAL A 347 3.25 -32.56 -21.07
C VAL A 347 4.03 -32.43 -22.38
N CYS A 348 4.97 -33.35 -22.61
CA CYS A 348 5.67 -33.43 -23.89
C CYS A 348 4.86 -34.29 -24.87
N MET A 349 4.42 -33.70 -25.98
CA MET A 349 3.86 -34.47 -27.11
C MET A 349 4.87 -35.54 -27.59
N PRO A 350 4.46 -36.81 -27.76
CA PRO A 350 5.40 -37.89 -28.06
C PRO A 350 5.83 -37.92 -29.53
N LYS A 351 7.15 -38.12 -29.75
CA LYS A 351 7.92 -38.44 -30.99
C LYS A 351 8.85 -37.33 -31.49
N ASP A 352 10.09 -37.60 -31.93
CA ASP A 352 10.88 -38.85 -32.03
C ASP A 352 12.39 -38.58 -31.79
N SER A 353 13.10 -39.52 -31.13
CA SER A 353 14.51 -39.97 -31.37
C SER A 353 15.19 -40.50 -30.08
N GLU A 354 16.05 -41.53 -30.20
CA GLU A 354 16.49 -42.36 -29.06
C GLU A 354 17.86 -41.99 -28.44
N ASP A 355 18.62 -41.04 -29.01
CA ASP A 355 20.09 -40.93 -28.78
C ASP A 355 20.56 -39.88 -27.74
N GLY A 356 19.66 -39.29 -26.92
CA GLY A 356 20.03 -38.36 -25.82
C GLY A 356 20.65 -37.00 -26.26
N TRP A 357 20.68 -36.74 -27.56
CA TRP A 357 21.12 -35.48 -28.16
C TRP A 357 19.91 -34.60 -28.51
N SER A 358 20.05 -33.28 -28.37
CA SER A 358 19.11 -32.34 -28.99
C SER A 358 19.10 -32.50 -30.51
N PRO A 359 18.04 -32.03 -31.21
CA PRO A 359 18.12 -31.72 -32.61
C PRO A 359 19.36 -30.86 -32.91
N TRP A 360 19.94 -31.05 -34.10
CA TRP A 360 20.95 -30.13 -34.60
C TRP A 360 20.31 -28.76 -34.84
N SER A 361 21.01 -27.69 -34.45
CA SER A 361 20.68 -26.34 -34.89
C SER A 361 20.67 -26.25 -36.41
N GLU A 362 20.08 -25.18 -36.95
CA GLU A 362 20.35 -24.83 -38.33
C GLU A 362 21.84 -24.54 -38.56
N TRP A 363 22.24 -24.67 -39.82
CA TRP A 363 23.60 -24.36 -40.25
C TRP A 363 23.82 -22.84 -40.21
N THR A 364 24.91 -22.40 -39.57
CA THR A 364 25.40 -21.02 -39.66
C THR A 364 25.53 -20.61 -41.12
N GLU A 365 25.52 -19.31 -41.40
CA GLU A 365 25.88 -18.82 -42.74
C GLU A 365 27.26 -19.33 -43.18
N CYS A 366 27.49 -19.33 -44.50
CA CYS A 366 28.76 -19.75 -45.07
C CYS A 366 29.85 -18.74 -44.68
N THR A 367 30.99 -19.20 -44.17
CA THR A 367 32.11 -18.31 -43.76
C THR A 367 32.75 -17.51 -44.89
N VAL A 368 32.24 -17.61 -46.12
CA VAL A 368 32.56 -16.75 -47.27
C VAL A 368 31.27 -16.46 -48.04
N THR A 369 31.14 -15.25 -48.58
CA THR A 369 29.97 -14.84 -49.40
C THR A 369 30.06 -15.30 -50.85
N CYS A 370 31.24 -15.70 -51.33
CA CYS A 370 31.47 -16.33 -52.64
C CYS A 370 32.65 -17.30 -52.57
N GLY A 371 32.66 -18.31 -53.44
CA GLY A 371 33.65 -19.40 -53.40
C GLY A 371 33.35 -20.47 -52.33
N ILE A 372 34.40 -21.15 -51.84
CA ILE A 372 34.27 -22.30 -50.93
C ILE A 372 34.58 -21.88 -49.49
N GLY A 373 33.60 -22.02 -48.61
CA GLY A 373 33.73 -21.79 -47.17
C GLY A 373 33.28 -23.01 -46.36
N THR A 374 32.97 -22.77 -45.08
CA THR A 374 32.36 -23.75 -44.19
C THR A 374 31.12 -23.19 -43.50
N GLN A 375 30.20 -24.08 -43.14
CA GLN A 375 29.12 -23.81 -42.18
C GLN A 375 29.33 -24.74 -40.98
N GLN A 376 28.92 -24.30 -39.80
CA GLN A 376 28.87 -25.14 -38.60
C GLN A 376 27.43 -25.24 -38.08
N ARG A 377 27.18 -26.21 -37.22
CA ARG A 377 25.96 -26.29 -36.39
C ARG A 377 26.23 -27.05 -35.10
N GLY A 378 25.50 -26.68 -34.05
CA GLY A 378 25.63 -27.27 -32.73
C GLY A 378 24.47 -28.20 -32.39
N ARG A 379 24.68 -29.03 -31.36
CA ARG A 379 23.62 -29.71 -30.60
C ARG A 379 24.11 -29.96 -29.17
N SER A 380 23.17 -29.93 -28.23
CA SER A 380 23.45 -30.17 -26.81
C SER A 380 23.20 -31.64 -26.45
N CYS A 381 23.96 -32.14 -25.48
CA CYS A 381 23.79 -33.47 -24.91
C CYS A 381 23.18 -33.34 -23.51
N ASP A 382 22.15 -34.12 -23.20
CA ASP A 382 21.76 -34.37 -21.82
C ASP A 382 22.54 -35.58 -21.27
N ALA A 383 23.69 -35.30 -20.64
CA ALA A 383 24.55 -36.32 -20.05
C ALA A 383 23.96 -36.95 -18.77
N THR A 384 22.80 -36.47 -18.29
CA THR A 384 22.15 -36.93 -17.06
C THR A 384 21.28 -38.16 -17.28
N SER A 385 20.84 -38.42 -18.52
CA SER A 385 19.94 -39.52 -18.87
C SER A 385 20.57 -40.61 -19.74
N ASN A 386 21.49 -40.28 -20.66
CA ASN A 386 22.15 -41.25 -21.55
C ASN A 386 23.61 -40.88 -21.92
N PRO A 387 24.48 -41.86 -22.24
CA PRO A 387 25.87 -41.62 -22.63
C PRO A 387 25.99 -41.17 -24.11
N CYS A 388 25.76 -39.87 -24.34
CA CYS A 388 25.85 -39.22 -25.66
C CYS A 388 27.15 -39.57 -26.41
N SER A 389 27.03 -40.27 -27.53
CA SER A 389 28.16 -40.65 -28.38
C SER A 389 28.23 -39.80 -29.65
N GLY A 390 29.43 -39.36 -30.04
CA GLY A 390 29.70 -38.51 -31.19
C GLY A 390 29.96 -37.04 -30.85
N PRO A 391 30.19 -36.17 -31.85
CA PRO A 391 30.45 -34.74 -31.62
C PRO A 391 29.16 -33.93 -31.38
N SER A 392 29.31 -32.86 -30.60
CA SER A 392 28.31 -31.80 -30.36
C SER A 392 28.31 -30.71 -31.44
N ILE A 393 29.33 -30.64 -32.28
CA ILE A 393 29.46 -29.67 -33.38
C ILE A 393 29.71 -30.42 -34.68
N GLN A 394 28.98 -30.05 -35.74
CA GLN A 394 29.15 -30.57 -37.09
C GLN A 394 29.59 -29.44 -38.02
N THR A 395 30.58 -29.70 -38.88
CA THR A 395 31.09 -28.73 -39.86
C THR A 395 30.95 -29.31 -41.27
N ARG A 396 30.35 -28.56 -42.20
CA ARG A 396 30.29 -28.91 -43.63
C ARG A 396 30.95 -27.83 -44.47
N LYS A 397 31.41 -28.20 -45.67
CA LYS A 397 31.82 -27.21 -46.69
C LYS A 397 30.58 -26.67 -47.40
N CYS A 398 30.57 -25.36 -47.64
CA CYS A 398 29.61 -24.67 -48.50
C CYS A 398 30.36 -24.17 -49.75
N SER A 399 29.68 -24.08 -50.87
CA SER A 399 30.23 -23.51 -52.11
C SER A 399 29.19 -22.60 -52.73
N LEU A 400 29.42 -21.29 -52.58
CA LEU A 400 28.67 -20.25 -53.28
C LEU A 400 29.39 -19.91 -54.59
N GLY A 401 28.76 -19.11 -55.45
CA GLY A 401 29.22 -18.84 -56.81
C GLY A 401 30.69 -18.38 -56.88
N LYS A 402 31.35 -18.59 -58.04
CA LYS A 402 32.70 -18.08 -58.26
C LYS A 402 32.69 -16.55 -58.09
N CYS A 403 33.51 -16.04 -57.18
CA CYS A 403 33.73 -14.61 -57.04
C CYS A 403 34.20 -14.02 -58.38
N ASP A 404 33.47 -13.06 -58.93
CA ASP A 404 33.94 -12.33 -60.11
C ASP A 404 34.94 -11.23 -59.71
N SER A 405 35.88 -10.92 -60.59
CA SER A 405 37.05 -10.10 -60.31
C SER A 405 37.11 -8.87 -61.22
N ARG A 406 36.13 -7.96 -61.07
CA ARG A 406 36.26 -6.53 -61.40
C ARG A 406 35.06 -5.67 -60.95
N GLU A 407 35.16 -5.16 -59.73
CA GLU A 407 34.95 -3.73 -59.49
C GLU A 407 35.90 -3.27 -58.36
N LEU A 408 36.25 -1.98 -58.34
CA LEU A 408 37.35 -1.46 -57.52
C LEU A 408 37.01 -0.09 -56.93
N TRP A 409 37.49 0.12 -55.70
CA TRP A 409 37.58 1.39 -54.98
C TRP A 409 36.26 2.10 -54.62
N SER A 410 35.90 2.06 -53.33
CA SER A 410 36.24 3.20 -52.45
C SER A 410 36.10 2.84 -50.96
N LYS A 411 36.90 3.51 -50.12
CA LYS A 411 37.03 3.32 -48.64
C LYS A 411 37.57 1.93 -48.22
N ALA A 412 38.52 1.82 -47.28
CA ALA A 412 39.34 2.83 -46.61
C ALA A 412 40.80 2.35 -46.52
N ALA A 413 41.74 3.29 -46.37
CA ALA A 413 43.16 3.00 -46.22
C ALA A 413 43.69 3.53 -44.88
N SER A 414 44.00 2.63 -43.95
CA SER A 414 44.74 2.92 -42.72
C SER A 414 45.37 1.63 -42.14
N LEU A 415 46.43 1.80 -41.34
CA LEU A 415 47.13 0.75 -40.55
C LEU A 415 48.07 -0.25 -41.27
N TRP A 416 49.10 0.32 -41.92
CA TRP A 416 50.54 0.02 -41.71
C TRP A 416 51.09 -1.43 -41.64
N THR A 417 51.97 -1.73 -42.61
CA THR A 417 53.24 -2.53 -42.50
C THR A 417 53.14 -4.06 -42.23
N SER A 418 53.95 -4.95 -42.84
CA SER A 418 55.34 -4.80 -43.32
C SER A 418 55.80 -5.84 -44.40
N HIS A 419 56.81 -5.44 -45.20
CA HIS A 419 57.86 -6.21 -45.92
C HIS A 419 57.60 -7.50 -46.77
N HIS A 420 58.11 -7.44 -48.03
CA HIS A 420 58.81 -8.50 -48.83
C HIS A 420 58.08 -9.84 -49.18
N ASP A 421 58.32 -10.50 -50.34
CA ASP A 421 59.23 -10.20 -51.46
C ASP A 421 58.84 -10.81 -52.83
N VAL A 422 59.39 -10.21 -53.90
CA VAL A 422 59.93 -10.82 -55.15
C VAL A 422 59.16 -11.97 -55.90
N THR A 423 58.44 -11.55 -56.96
CA THR A 423 58.74 -11.83 -58.39
C THR A 423 58.58 -13.24 -59.06
N LYS A 424 57.69 -13.27 -60.09
CA LYS A 424 57.72 -13.99 -61.40
C LYS A 424 57.18 -15.43 -61.62
N CYS A 425 56.81 -15.61 -62.91
CA CYS A 425 56.49 -16.81 -63.70
C CYS A 425 55.06 -17.37 -63.52
N LEU A 426 54.15 -17.19 -64.48
CA LEU A 426 54.08 -17.69 -65.88
C LEU A 426 53.57 -19.14 -66.01
N VAL A 427 52.32 -19.24 -66.49
CA VAL A 427 51.80 -20.25 -67.44
C VAL A 427 52.20 -21.71 -67.21
N GLY A 428 51.28 -22.48 -66.62
CA GLY A 428 51.27 -23.95 -66.62
C GLY A 428 49.84 -24.45 -66.42
N ASN A 429 49.39 -25.41 -67.23
CA ASN A 429 47.97 -25.82 -67.30
C ASN A 429 47.76 -27.25 -66.78
N GLN A 430 46.48 -27.56 -66.51
CA GLN A 430 45.84 -28.90 -66.47
C GLN A 430 45.90 -29.79 -65.21
N ASP A 431 44.74 -30.42 -65.02
CA ASP A 431 44.34 -31.37 -64.00
C ASP A 431 44.91 -32.78 -64.20
N VAL A 432 44.99 -33.51 -63.09
CA VAL A 432 45.41 -34.91 -62.94
C VAL A 432 44.58 -35.45 -61.75
N ILE A 433 43.84 -36.56 -61.80
CA ILE A 433 43.60 -37.58 -62.84
C ILE A 433 42.17 -38.14 -62.61
N MET A 434 41.54 -38.79 -63.61
CA MET A 434 40.52 -39.80 -63.33
C MET A 434 40.85 -41.13 -64.01
N SER A 435 41.00 -42.17 -63.17
CA SER A 435 40.86 -43.61 -63.39
C SER A 435 41.40 -44.27 -64.68
N ILE A 436 42.30 -45.25 -64.49
CA ILE A 436 42.99 -46.04 -65.52
C ILE A 436 42.28 -47.38 -65.81
N LEU A 437 42.30 -47.81 -67.08
CA LEU A 437 42.32 -49.20 -67.61
C LEU A 437 42.74 -49.09 -69.10
N LEU A 438 43.98 -49.38 -69.53
CA LEU A 438 44.65 -50.69 -69.74
C LEU A 438 43.81 -51.65 -70.61
N GLU A 439 44.27 -52.25 -71.73
CA GLU A 439 45.54 -52.20 -72.53
C GLU A 439 45.28 -52.93 -73.90
N VAL A 440 46.12 -53.13 -74.95
CA VAL A 440 47.57 -52.98 -75.24
C VAL A 440 47.89 -52.95 -76.78
N THR A 441 49.01 -52.32 -77.17
CA THR A 441 49.86 -52.39 -78.43
C THR A 441 49.36 -52.80 -79.83
N GLU A 442 49.83 -52.05 -80.85
CA GLU A 442 50.21 -52.53 -82.21
C GLU A 442 51.74 -52.81 -82.33
N ASP A 443 52.20 -53.63 -83.30
CA ASP A 443 53.45 -53.35 -84.08
C ASP A 443 53.63 -54.20 -85.39
N ARG A 444 54.31 -53.61 -86.40
CA ARG A 444 55.14 -54.18 -87.52
C ARG A 444 54.64 -55.12 -88.66
N ALA A 445 54.68 -54.55 -89.89
CA ALA A 445 55.54 -54.94 -91.06
C ALA A 445 55.06 -55.80 -92.31
N ALA A 446 55.14 -55.15 -93.49
CA ALA A 446 55.69 -55.59 -94.81
C ALA A 446 55.06 -56.67 -95.79
N ALA A 447 54.36 -56.17 -96.83
CA ALA A 447 54.46 -56.46 -98.31
C ALA A 447 54.05 -57.81 -99.01
N VAL A 448 53.66 -57.69 -100.32
CA VAL A 448 53.67 -58.65 -101.49
C VAL A 448 52.32 -59.15 -102.12
N ASP A 449 52.14 -58.92 -103.46
CA ASP A 449 51.35 -59.53 -104.59
C ASP A 449 49.79 -59.67 -104.73
N ILE A 450 49.21 -59.16 -105.85
CA ILE A 450 47.88 -58.50 -106.09
C ILE A 450 46.60 -59.35 -106.39
N PHE A 451 45.41 -58.93 -105.88
CA PHE A 451 44.04 -59.41 -106.24
C PHE A 451 42.92 -58.32 -106.27
N ASP A 452 41.97 -58.38 -107.22
CA ASP A 452 40.74 -57.53 -107.33
C ASP A 452 39.58 -57.98 -106.41
N GLY A 453 38.64 -57.08 -106.04
CA GLY A 453 37.61 -57.34 -105.00
C GLY A 453 36.13 -57.10 -105.34
N GLY A 454 35.23 -57.71 -104.55
CA GLY A 454 33.76 -57.68 -104.68
C GLY A 454 33.00 -57.52 -103.34
N TRP A 455 31.75 -57.05 -103.40
CA TRP A 455 30.92 -56.74 -102.22
C TRP A 455 30.32 -58.00 -101.57
N GLY A 456 30.41 -58.07 -100.24
CA GLY A 456 29.58 -58.96 -99.42
C GLY A 456 28.14 -58.46 -99.23
N PRO A 457 27.30 -59.24 -98.53
CA PRO A 457 25.92 -58.86 -98.21
C PRO A 457 25.84 -57.67 -97.25
N TRP A 458 24.70 -56.97 -97.27
CA TRP A 458 24.38 -55.89 -96.31
C TRP A 458 24.03 -56.44 -94.93
N SER A 459 24.40 -55.69 -93.89
CA SER A 459 23.93 -55.87 -92.52
C SER A 459 22.41 -55.66 -92.40
N PRO A 460 21.79 -56.10 -91.29
CA PRO A 460 20.53 -55.56 -90.82
C PRO A 460 20.60 -54.03 -90.65
N TRP A 461 19.44 -53.37 -90.68
CA TRP A 461 19.32 -51.96 -90.32
C TRP A 461 19.49 -51.75 -88.82
N ALA A 462 20.23 -50.72 -88.43
CA ALA A 462 20.33 -50.25 -87.05
C ALA A 462 19.01 -49.58 -86.57
N SER A 463 18.92 -49.37 -85.26
CA SER A 463 17.86 -48.58 -84.63
C SER A 463 17.75 -47.17 -85.24
N CYS A 464 16.54 -46.61 -85.28
CA CYS A 464 16.33 -45.25 -85.76
C CYS A 464 16.93 -44.21 -84.78
N SER A 465 17.61 -43.19 -85.29
CA SER A 465 18.28 -42.16 -84.46
C SER A 465 17.34 -41.24 -83.66
N ALA A 466 16.04 -41.22 -83.97
CA ALA A 466 15.03 -40.42 -83.29
C ALA A 466 13.69 -41.19 -83.25
N THR A 467 12.87 -40.96 -82.22
CA THR A 467 11.60 -41.68 -81.99
C THR A 467 10.40 -41.04 -82.69
N CYS A 468 10.43 -39.73 -82.95
CA CYS A 468 9.51 -38.94 -83.76
C CYS A 468 10.30 -37.84 -84.50
N GLY A 469 9.62 -37.01 -85.30
CA GLY A 469 10.22 -35.86 -85.99
C GLY A 469 11.13 -36.21 -87.19
N GLY A 470 11.25 -37.49 -87.53
CA GLY A 470 12.18 -37.98 -88.55
C GLY A 470 13.57 -38.32 -87.99
N GLY A 471 13.92 -39.59 -88.01
CA GLY A 471 15.27 -40.09 -87.72
C GLY A 471 15.89 -40.81 -88.92
N ILE A 472 17.15 -41.19 -88.78
CA ILE A 472 17.89 -41.98 -89.77
C ILE A 472 18.24 -43.33 -89.15
N LYS A 473 18.08 -44.40 -89.93
CA LYS A 473 18.64 -45.73 -89.67
C LYS A 473 19.71 -46.00 -90.73
N SER A 474 20.74 -46.76 -90.39
CA SER A 474 21.84 -47.10 -91.30
C SER A 474 22.09 -48.61 -91.36
N ARG A 475 22.72 -49.07 -92.43
CA ARG A 475 23.29 -50.42 -92.58
C ARG A 475 24.59 -50.34 -93.36
N THR A 476 25.44 -51.34 -93.24
CA THR A 476 26.76 -51.39 -93.90
C THR A 476 26.97 -52.71 -94.61
N ARG A 477 27.87 -52.72 -95.59
CA ARG A 477 28.40 -53.91 -96.26
C ARG A 477 29.91 -53.78 -96.41
N GLU A 478 30.59 -54.90 -96.44
CA GLU A 478 32.05 -54.93 -96.57
C GLU A 478 32.48 -55.41 -97.97
N CYS A 479 33.58 -54.84 -98.45
CA CYS A 479 34.21 -55.21 -99.72
C CYS A 479 35.09 -56.46 -99.48
N ASN A 480 34.46 -57.59 -99.16
CA ASN A 480 35.12 -58.80 -98.64
C ASN A 480 34.81 -60.09 -99.42
N SER A 481 34.07 -60.02 -100.54
CA SER A 481 33.59 -61.18 -101.29
C SER A 481 33.92 -61.11 -102.80
N PRO A 482 35.18 -61.37 -103.23
CA PRO A 482 36.38 -61.50 -102.38
C PRO A 482 36.90 -60.12 -101.94
N GLN A 483 37.78 -60.08 -100.94
CA GLN A 483 38.44 -58.84 -100.55
C GLN A 483 39.49 -58.43 -101.62
N PRO A 484 39.56 -57.15 -102.03
CA PRO A 484 40.66 -56.67 -102.88
C PRO A 484 41.94 -56.63 -102.02
N GLN A 485 43.01 -57.23 -102.51
CA GLN A 485 44.27 -57.33 -101.78
C GLN A 485 45.44 -56.83 -102.64
N HIS A 486 46.49 -56.32 -101.98
CA HIS A 486 47.80 -55.92 -102.52
C HIS A 486 47.85 -54.99 -103.76
N GLY A 487 46.72 -54.40 -104.20
CA GLY A 487 46.68 -53.41 -105.29
C GLY A 487 45.52 -53.54 -106.28
N GLY A 488 44.64 -54.55 -106.14
CA GLY A 488 43.49 -54.68 -107.01
C GLY A 488 42.40 -53.65 -106.74
N LYS A 489 41.48 -53.53 -107.69
CA LYS A 489 40.41 -52.52 -107.70
C LYS A 489 39.45 -52.74 -106.53
N LYS A 490 39.20 -51.64 -105.82
CA LYS A 490 38.17 -51.57 -104.77
C LYS A 490 36.78 -51.76 -105.38
N CYS A 491 35.87 -52.32 -104.59
CA CYS A 491 34.48 -52.46 -104.94
C CYS A 491 33.84 -51.09 -105.24
N LEU A 492 33.01 -51.02 -106.29
CA LEU A 492 32.34 -49.78 -106.72
C LEU A 492 30.94 -49.64 -106.09
N GLY A 493 30.59 -48.42 -105.69
CA GLY A 493 29.36 -48.08 -104.95
C GLY A 493 29.60 -47.91 -103.44
N GLU A 494 28.60 -47.46 -102.70
CA GLU A 494 28.78 -47.12 -101.28
C GLU A 494 28.83 -48.34 -100.35
N ALA A 495 29.61 -48.21 -99.26
CA ALA A 495 29.76 -49.20 -98.19
C ALA A 495 28.69 -49.07 -97.09
N SER A 496 28.08 -47.89 -96.97
CA SER A 496 26.95 -47.61 -96.08
C SER A 496 25.70 -47.26 -96.90
N ASP A 497 24.54 -47.51 -96.31
CA ASP A 497 23.23 -47.16 -96.84
C ASP A 497 22.39 -46.60 -95.68
N SER A 498 21.61 -45.54 -95.94
CA SER A 498 20.87 -44.79 -94.93
C SER A 498 19.46 -44.48 -95.42
N ASP A 499 18.48 -44.72 -94.54
CA ASP A 499 17.06 -44.53 -94.85
C ASP A 499 16.35 -43.82 -93.69
N THR A 500 15.27 -43.12 -94.02
CA THR A 500 14.57 -42.21 -93.13
C THR A 500 13.39 -42.90 -92.45
N CYS A 501 13.40 -42.88 -91.12
CA CYS A 501 12.45 -43.58 -90.25
C CYS A 501 11.71 -42.59 -89.33
N ASN A 502 10.65 -43.06 -88.67
CA ASN A 502 9.89 -42.32 -87.66
C ASN A 502 9.40 -40.92 -88.12
N LYS A 503 8.88 -40.85 -89.36
CA LYS A 503 8.31 -39.66 -90.03
C LYS A 503 6.92 -39.24 -89.51
N LYS A 504 6.66 -39.41 -88.21
CA LYS A 504 5.51 -38.79 -87.54
C LYS A 504 6.04 -37.59 -86.79
N ASP A 505 5.39 -36.44 -86.93
CA ASP A 505 5.73 -35.24 -86.18
C ASP A 505 5.65 -35.51 -84.67
N CYS A 506 6.53 -34.89 -83.89
CA CYS A 506 6.48 -35.00 -82.44
C CYS A 506 5.29 -34.18 -81.89
N PRO A 507 4.67 -34.60 -80.77
CA PRO A 507 3.68 -33.76 -80.09
C PRO A 507 4.33 -32.43 -79.67
N ILE A 508 3.60 -31.34 -79.87
CA ILE A 508 4.04 -29.99 -79.49
C ILE A 508 3.52 -29.74 -78.07
N ASP A 509 4.43 -29.60 -77.11
CA ASP A 509 4.09 -29.19 -75.75
C ASP A 509 3.84 -27.68 -75.72
N GLY A 510 2.56 -27.30 -75.58
CA GLY A 510 2.12 -25.91 -75.54
C GLY A 510 2.65 -25.10 -74.36
N CYS A 511 3.16 -25.73 -73.31
CA CYS A 511 3.71 -25.04 -72.15
C CYS A 511 5.16 -24.56 -72.36
N LEU A 512 5.87 -25.05 -73.39
CA LEU A 512 7.25 -24.64 -73.70
C LEU A 512 7.40 -23.16 -74.07
N SER A 513 6.30 -22.45 -74.38
CA SER A 513 6.30 -21.00 -74.61
C SER A 513 6.07 -20.17 -73.33
N ASN A 514 6.00 -20.80 -72.15
CA ASN A 514 5.65 -20.18 -70.86
C ASN A 514 4.39 -19.27 -70.94
N PRO A 515 3.22 -19.80 -71.35
CA PRO A 515 2.02 -19.00 -71.58
C PRO A 515 1.26 -18.59 -70.30
N CYS A 516 1.60 -19.20 -69.16
CA CYS A 516 1.00 -18.92 -67.86
C CYS A 516 1.86 -17.93 -67.05
N PHE A 517 1.24 -17.31 -66.04
CA PHE A 517 1.92 -16.39 -65.12
C PHE A 517 3.02 -17.11 -64.31
N GLY A 518 4.02 -16.35 -63.85
CA GLY A 518 5.15 -16.90 -63.10
C GLY A 518 4.71 -17.65 -61.84
N GLY A 519 5.03 -18.94 -61.76
CA GLY A 519 4.64 -19.80 -60.64
C GLY A 519 3.26 -20.48 -60.78
N VAL A 520 2.57 -20.32 -61.91
CA VAL A 520 1.33 -21.05 -62.21
C VAL A 520 1.63 -22.35 -62.97
N ASP A 521 1.05 -23.46 -62.51
CA ASP A 521 1.13 -24.74 -63.22
C ASP A 521 0.48 -24.64 -64.61
N CYS A 522 1.25 -24.98 -65.65
CA CYS A 522 0.77 -25.06 -67.03
C CYS A 522 0.53 -26.52 -67.41
N SER A 523 -0.67 -26.82 -67.90
CA SER A 523 -1.06 -28.15 -68.39
C SER A 523 -1.22 -28.11 -69.92
N SER A 524 -0.37 -28.83 -70.65
CA SER A 524 -0.49 -28.95 -72.11
C SER A 524 -1.23 -30.22 -72.54
N SER A 525 -2.04 -30.08 -73.59
CA SER A 525 -2.78 -31.18 -74.21
C SER A 525 -2.05 -31.72 -75.45
N PRO A 526 -2.27 -33.00 -75.85
CA PRO A 526 -1.57 -33.61 -76.99
C PRO A 526 -1.88 -32.99 -78.37
N ASP A 527 -2.79 -32.03 -78.46
CA ASP A 527 -3.10 -31.24 -79.66
C ASP A 527 -2.33 -29.90 -79.74
N GLY A 528 -1.54 -29.57 -78.72
CA GLY A 528 -0.78 -28.32 -78.62
C GLY A 528 -1.53 -27.17 -77.93
N SER A 529 -2.77 -27.40 -77.47
CA SER A 529 -3.46 -26.47 -76.57
C SER A 529 -2.87 -26.54 -75.14
N TRP A 530 -3.10 -25.51 -74.34
CA TRP A 530 -2.63 -25.41 -72.96
C TRP A 530 -3.68 -24.73 -72.09
N GLU A 531 -3.71 -25.09 -70.82
CA GLU A 531 -4.53 -24.47 -69.78
C GLU A 531 -3.66 -24.12 -68.57
N CYS A 532 -3.95 -22.99 -67.92
CA CYS A 532 -3.23 -22.54 -66.74
C CYS A 532 -4.03 -22.86 -65.47
N GLY A 533 -3.33 -23.27 -64.42
CA GLY A 533 -3.88 -23.42 -63.08
C GLY A 533 -4.30 -22.09 -62.43
N PRO A 534 -4.71 -22.12 -61.14
CA PRO A 534 -4.99 -20.90 -60.39
C PRO A 534 -3.71 -20.05 -60.22
N CYS A 535 -3.90 -18.74 -60.00
CA CYS A 535 -2.80 -17.84 -59.65
C CYS A 535 -2.12 -18.24 -58.32
N PRO A 536 -0.85 -17.88 -58.09
CA PRO A 536 -0.16 -18.19 -56.84
C PRO A 536 -0.77 -17.46 -55.65
N ALA A 537 -0.47 -17.90 -54.42
CA ALA A 537 -0.89 -17.18 -53.22
C ALA A 537 -0.36 -15.74 -53.22
N GLY A 538 -1.21 -14.78 -52.83
CA GLY A 538 -0.98 -13.34 -53.00
C GLY A 538 -1.46 -12.76 -54.34
N PHE A 539 -1.90 -13.60 -55.30
CA PHE A 539 -2.40 -13.12 -56.60
C PHE A 539 -3.82 -13.61 -56.93
N ARG A 540 -4.59 -12.77 -57.62
CA ARG A 540 -5.93 -13.05 -58.17
C ARG A 540 -5.91 -12.98 -59.70
N GLY A 541 -6.69 -13.82 -60.38
CA GLY A 541 -6.76 -13.79 -61.84
C GLY A 541 -7.13 -15.13 -62.47
N ASN A 542 -6.71 -15.34 -63.72
CA ASN A 542 -7.11 -16.49 -64.54
C ASN A 542 -5.94 -17.42 -64.94
N GLY A 543 -4.81 -17.36 -64.21
CA GLY A 543 -3.62 -18.16 -64.47
C GLY A 543 -2.74 -17.66 -65.63
N THR A 544 -3.29 -16.96 -66.61
CA THR A 544 -2.50 -16.24 -67.65
C THR A 544 -2.15 -14.83 -67.22
N HIS A 545 -3.11 -14.14 -66.61
CA HIS A 545 -2.98 -12.81 -66.04
C HIS A 545 -3.34 -12.94 -64.56
N CYS A 546 -2.39 -12.56 -63.71
CA CYS A 546 -2.52 -12.59 -62.27
C CYS A 546 -2.11 -11.21 -61.73
N GLU A 547 -3.02 -10.56 -61.01
CA GLU A 547 -2.82 -9.28 -60.35
C GLU A 547 -2.60 -9.51 -58.85
N ASP A 548 -1.86 -8.60 -58.22
CA ASP A 548 -1.63 -8.58 -56.78
C ASP A 548 -2.95 -8.49 -56.00
N ILE A 549 -3.03 -9.17 -54.85
CA ILE A 549 -4.14 -9.02 -53.91
C ILE A 549 -3.70 -8.06 -52.82
N ASN A 550 -4.37 -6.91 -52.70
CA ASN A 550 -4.23 -6.08 -51.52
C ASN A 550 -4.92 -6.75 -50.32
N GLU A 551 -4.19 -7.55 -49.53
CA GLU A 551 -4.74 -8.19 -48.34
C GLU A 551 -5.18 -7.18 -47.27
N CYS A 552 -4.55 -6.01 -47.20
CA CYS A 552 -4.91 -4.94 -46.26
C CYS A 552 -6.30 -4.35 -46.54
N ASP A 553 -6.75 -4.32 -47.81
CA ASP A 553 -8.12 -3.93 -48.17
C ASP A 553 -9.13 -5.07 -47.91
N MET A 554 -8.69 -6.32 -48.07
CA MET A 554 -9.57 -7.50 -48.03
C MET A 554 -9.80 -8.05 -46.61
N VAL A 555 -8.97 -7.68 -45.64
CA VAL A 555 -9.12 -8.02 -44.23
C VAL A 555 -8.80 -6.76 -43.40
N SER A 556 -9.79 -6.28 -42.65
CA SER A 556 -9.77 -4.97 -41.98
C SER A 556 -9.31 -5.02 -40.51
N ASP A 557 -8.72 -6.12 -40.08
CA ASP A 557 -8.22 -6.39 -38.73
C ASP A 557 -7.00 -7.35 -38.72
N VAL A 558 -6.13 -7.21 -39.73
CA VAL A 558 -4.84 -7.93 -39.85
C VAL A 558 -3.78 -7.28 -38.97
N CYS A 559 -3.73 -5.95 -38.98
CA CYS A 559 -2.72 -5.16 -38.29
C CYS A 559 -3.38 -4.23 -37.27
N TYR A 560 -2.60 -3.76 -36.30
CA TYR A 560 -3.09 -2.85 -35.27
C TYR A 560 -3.62 -1.55 -35.89
N LYS A 561 -4.51 -0.87 -35.17
CA LYS A 561 -5.14 0.38 -35.60
C LYS A 561 -4.70 1.52 -34.70
N VAL A 562 -4.16 2.56 -35.31
CA VAL A 562 -3.88 3.85 -34.67
C VAL A 562 -4.87 4.85 -35.24
N SER A 563 -5.60 5.56 -34.38
CA SER A 563 -6.65 6.52 -34.76
C SER A 563 -7.61 5.97 -35.84
N GLY A 564 -8.10 4.74 -35.61
CA GLY A 564 -8.99 3.99 -36.50
C GLY A 564 -8.34 3.38 -37.77
N THR A 565 -7.12 3.80 -38.14
CA THR A 565 -6.45 3.41 -39.39
C THR A 565 -5.55 2.19 -39.21
N GLN A 566 -5.73 1.16 -40.06
CA GLN A 566 -4.97 -0.10 -39.99
C GLN A 566 -3.53 0.07 -40.52
N GLN A 567 -2.54 -0.25 -39.68
CA GLN A 567 -1.10 -0.14 -40.00
C GLN A 567 -0.57 -1.33 -40.82
N CYS A 568 -1.21 -1.60 -41.96
CA CYS A 568 -0.90 -2.69 -42.88
C CYS A 568 -0.28 -2.17 -44.18
N VAL A 569 0.85 -2.76 -44.59
CA VAL A 569 1.56 -2.43 -45.82
C VAL A 569 1.44 -3.57 -46.82
N ASN A 570 0.75 -3.31 -47.93
CA ASN A 570 0.66 -4.23 -49.04
C ASN A 570 2.00 -4.32 -49.80
N THR A 571 2.34 -5.52 -50.26
CA THR A 571 3.58 -5.84 -50.97
C THR A 571 3.29 -6.76 -52.16
N ASN A 572 4.17 -6.78 -53.15
CA ASN A 572 3.97 -7.61 -54.34
C ASN A 572 4.94 -8.82 -54.33
N PRO A 573 4.52 -10.03 -53.92
CA PRO A 573 3.20 -10.40 -53.36
C PRO A 573 3.13 -10.41 -51.83
N GLY A 574 1.93 -10.21 -51.28
CA GLY A 574 1.60 -10.43 -49.88
C GLY A 574 1.45 -9.16 -49.04
N PHE A 575 1.45 -9.29 -47.73
CA PHE A 575 1.37 -8.16 -46.79
C PHE A 575 2.39 -8.29 -45.66
N HIS A 576 2.67 -7.16 -45.02
CA HIS A 576 3.22 -7.13 -43.66
C HIS A 576 2.58 -6.01 -42.85
N CYS A 577 2.49 -6.20 -41.54
CA CYS A 577 2.17 -5.12 -40.62
C CYS A 577 3.42 -4.27 -40.35
N LEU A 578 3.21 -3.00 -40.01
CA LEU A 578 4.23 -2.23 -39.28
C LEU A 578 4.45 -2.86 -37.88
N PRO A 579 5.56 -2.55 -37.19
CA PRO A 579 5.66 -2.84 -35.76
C PRO A 579 4.49 -2.21 -34.99
N CYS A 580 4.27 -2.66 -33.75
CA CYS A 580 3.37 -1.95 -32.84
C CYS A 580 3.82 -0.48 -32.68
N PRO A 581 2.88 0.46 -32.45
CA PRO A 581 3.22 1.86 -32.21
C PRO A 581 4.05 2.04 -30.93
N LYS A 582 4.55 3.26 -30.69
CA LYS A 582 5.14 3.64 -29.40
C LYS A 582 4.20 3.25 -28.25
N ARG A 583 4.77 2.92 -27.07
CA ARG A 583 4.01 2.49 -25.87
C ARG A 583 3.26 1.15 -26.01
N TYR A 584 3.42 0.43 -27.12
CA TYR A 584 2.84 -0.90 -27.35
C TYR A 584 3.90 -1.91 -27.81
N LYS A 585 3.87 -3.10 -27.20
CA LYS A 585 4.70 -4.26 -27.57
C LYS A 585 3.85 -5.30 -28.30
N GLY A 586 4.44 -6.15 -29.12
CA GLY A 586 3.68 -7.27 -29.69
C GLY A 586 4.27 -7.93 -30.92
N THR A 587 3.40 -8.60 -31.66
CA THR A 587 3.75 -9.33 -32.88
C THR A 587 3.88 -8.39 -34.08
N GLN A 588 4.66 -8.79 -35.09
CA GLN A 588 4.67 -8.14 -36.41
C GLN A 588 4.36 -9.19 -37.50
N PRO A 589 3.06 -9.41 -37.82
CA PRO A 589 2.68 -10.38 -38.84
C PRO A 589 3.14 -10.02 -40.24
N PHE A 590 3.43 -11.06 -41.01
CA PHE A 590 3.59 -11.01 -42.47
C PHE A 590 3.03 -12.28 -43.10
N GLY A 591 2.69 -12.23 -44.38
CA GLY A 591 2.13 -13.38 -45.10
C GLY A 591 1.85 -13.12 -46.57
N MET A 592 1.37 -14.15 -47.27
CA MET A 592 0.91 -14.06 -48.65
C MET A 592 -0.46 -14.73 -48.77
N GLY A 593 -1.43 -14.04 -49.36
CA GLY A 593 -2.80 -14.54 -49.50
C GLY A 593 -3.70 -14.17 -48.32
N VAL A 594 -4.94 -13.78 -48.63
CA VAL A 594 -6.03 -13.44 -47.69
C VAL A 594 -6.21 -14.47 -46.55
N GLU A 595 -5.96 -15.75 -46.81
CA GLU A 595 -6.06 -16.80 -45.80
C GLU A 595 -4.92 -16.78 -44.77
N ALA A 596 -3.74 -16.25 -45.10
CA ALA A 596 -2.71 -15.94 -44.11
C ALA A 596 -3.12 -14.70 -43.29
N ALA A 597 -3.61 -13.64 -43.94
CA ALA A 597 -4.05 -12.40 -43.30
C ALA A 597 -5.15 -12.61 -42.24
N LYS A 598 -6.12 -13.50 -42.52
CA LYS A 598 -7.17 -13.85 -41.54
C LYS A 598 -6.68 -14.58 -40.28
N ARG A 599 -5.56 -15.30 -40.37
CA ARG A 599 -5.02 -16.14 -39.27
C ARG A 599 -3.92 -15.44 -38.48
N ASN A 600 -3.02 -14.76 -39.19
CA ASN A 600 -1.85 -14.11 -38.63
C ASN A 600 -2.19 -12.64 -38.35
N LYS A 601 -3.04 -12.41 -37.34
CA LYS A 601 -3.42 -11.06 -36.90
C LYS A 601 -2.40 -10.49 -35.92
N GLN A 602 -2.25 -9.17 -35.93
CA GLN A 602 -1.39 -8.45 -35.03
C GLN A 602 -2.08 -8.26 -33.70
N VAL A 603 -1.50 -8.83 -32.65
CA VAL A 603 -1.75 -8.42 -31.28
C VAL A 603 -0.63 -7.45 -30.87
N CYS A 604 -1.04 -6.27 -30.42
CA CYS A 604 -0.23 -5.29 -29.72
C CYS A 604 -0.86 -5.07 -28.34
N GLU A 605 -0.06 -5.15 -27.29
CA GLU A 605 -0.45 -4.95 -25.89
C GLU A 605 0.24 -3.68 -25.38
N PRO A 606 -0.40 -2.91 -24.48
CA PRO A 606 0.27 -1.81 -23.78
C PRO A 606 1.56 -2.28 -23.11
N GLU A 607 2.64 -1.51 -23.25
CA GLU A 607 3.89 -1.78 -22.55
C GLU A 607 3.80 -1.31 -21.09
N ASN A 608 4.34 -2.09 -20.15
CA ASN A 608 4.39 -1.70 -18.75
C ASN A 608 5.70 -2.21 -18.13
N PRO A 609 6.79 -1.43 -18.17
CA PRO A 609 8.13 -1.90 -17.81
C PRO A 609 8.26 -2.47 -16.40
N CYS A 610 7.39 -2.06 -15.48
CA CYS A 610 7.31 -2.56 -14.11
C CYS A 610 6.67 -3.95 -14.02
N LYS A 611 5.50 -4.16 -14.65
CA LYS A 611 4.84 -5.49 -14.72
C LYS A 611 5.67 -6.46 -15.57
N ASP A 612 6.27 -5.98 -16.66
CA ASP A 612 7.09 -6.74 -17.61
C ASP A 612 8.51 -7.04 -17.08
N LYS A 613 8.96 -6.33 -16.04
CA LYS A 613 10.31 -6.44 -15.44
C LYS A 613 11.43 -6.15 -16.45
N THR A 614 11.17 -5.22 -17.36
CA THR A 614 12.13 -4.66 -18.33
C THR A 614 12.75 -3.34 -17.85
N HIS A 615 12.26 -2.77 -16.74
CA HIS A 615 12.80 -1.57 -16.08
C HIS A 615 14.27 -1.72 -15.66
N SER A 616 14.98 -0.59 -15.59
CA SER A 616 16.40 -0.52 -15.15
C SER A 616 16.62 -0.02 -13.72
N CYS A 617 15.55 0.15 -12.93
CA CYS A 617 15.62 0.60 -11.52
C CYS A 617 16.56 -0.24 -10.65
N HIS A 618 17.09 0.38 -9.59
CA HIS A 618 18.00 -0.24 -8.64
C HIS A 618 17.38 -1.47 -7.95
N LYS A 619 18.22 -2.37 -7.43
CA LYS A 619 17.77 -3.53 -6.64
C LYS A 619 16.95 -3.10 -5.39
N PHE A 620 17.28 -1.95 -4.81
CA PHE A 620 16.58 -1.38 -3.66
C PHE A 620 15.60 -0.26 -4.05
N ALA A 621 15.23 -0.17 -5.32
CA ALA A 621 14.19 0.72 -5.81
C ALA A 621 12.88 -0.04 -6.08
N GLU A 622 11.77 0.69 -6.11
CA GLU A 622 10.49 0.32 -6.69
C GLU A 622 10.47 0.78 -8.17
N CYS A 623 9.68 0.10 -9.01
CA CYS A 623 9.36 0.60 -10.35
C CYS A 623 7.93 1.13 -10.29
N ILE A 624 7.78 2.45 -10.38
CA ILE A 624 6.49 3.13 -10.30
C ILE A 624 6.03 3.41 -11.71
N TYR A 625 4.97 2.74 -12.13
CA TYR A 625 4.27 3.07 -13.37
C TYR A 625 3.56 4.42 -13.17
N ILE A 626 3.74 5.35 -14.10
CA ILE A 626 3.10 6.67 -14.07
C ILE A 626 1.79 6.53 -14.84
N SER A 627 1.82 6.72 -16.17
CA SER A 627 0.68 6.51 -17.06
C SER A 627 1.08 5.64 -18.27
N HIS A 628 0.09 5.24 -19.08
CA HIS A 628 0.38 4.75 -20.43
C HIS A 628 0.91 5.89 -21.31
N PHE A 629 0.46 7.12 -21.10
CA PHE A 629 0.70 8.29 -21.97
C PHE A 629 1.77 9.27 -21.44
N SER A 630 2.33 9.05 -20.24
CA SER A 630 3.44 9.87 -19.72
C SER A 630 4.78 9.50 -20.38
N ASP A 631 5.66 10.46 -20.69
CA ASP A 631 7.05 10.17 -21.10
C ASP A 631 8.02 10.62 -19.99
N PRO A 632 8.62 9.71 -19.20
CA PRO A 632 8.57 8.25 -19.33
C PRO A 632 7.30 7.61 -18.76
N MET A 633 7.00 6.40 -19.23
CA MET A 633 5.88 5.56 -18.72
C MET A 633 6.09 5.06 -17.28
N TYR A 634 7.30 5.24 -16.72
CA TYR A 634 7.63 4.82 -15.36
C TYR A 634 8.77 5.67 -14.77
N LYS A 635 8.71 5.89 -13.46
CA LYS A 635 9.85 6.37 -12.65
C LYS A 635 10.42 5.24 -11.79
N CYS A 636 11.65 5.42 -11.36
CA CYS A 636 12.31 4.56 -10.37
C CYS A 636 12.45 5.36 -9.08
N GLU A 637 12.04 4.81 -7.95
CA GLU A 637 12.15 5.47 -6.65
C GLU A 637 12.81 4.53 -5.65
N CYS A 638 13.70 5.05 -4.81
CA CYS A 638 14.36 4.24 -3.79
C CYS A 638 13.36 3.87 -2.67
N ARG A 639 13.37 2.61 -2.24
CA ARG A 639 12.45 2.12 -1.20
C ARG A 639 12.85 2.70 0.15
N THR A 640 11.88 2.91 1.04
CA THR A 640 12.07 3.39 2.42
C THR A 640 13.34 2.84 3.11
N GLY A 641 14.18 3.75 3.62
CA GLY A 641 15.52 3.47 4.15
C GLY A 641 16.61 3.39 3.08
N TYR A 642 16.30 3.81 1.86
CA TYR A 642 17.25 3.97 0.78
C TYR A 642 16.95 5.28 0.06
N ALA A 643 17.99 6.07 -0.17
CA ALA A 643 17.94 7.33 -0.90
C ALA A 643 18.79 7.26 -2.18
N GLY A 644 18.47 8.05 -3.21
CA GLY A 644 19.17 8.05 -4.49
C GLY A 644 18.31 8.42 -5.69
N ASP A 645 18.85 8.25 -6.90
CA ASP A 645 18.19 8.56 -8.18
C ASP A 645 17.26 7.44 -8.71
N GLY A 646 16.93 6.45 -7.87
CA GLY A 646 16.13 5.28 -8.23
C GLY A 646 16.84 4.25 -9.11
N PHE A 647 17.90 4.62 -9.84
CA PHE A 647 18.77 3.71 -10.59
C PHE A 647 19.97 3.25 -9.74
N ILE A 648 20.39 4.10 -8.81
CA ILE A 648 21.34 3.84 -7.73
C ILE A 648 20.67 4.31 -6.43
N CYS A 649 20.67 3.45 -5.41
CA CYS A 649 20.23 3.82 -4.05
C CYS A 649 21.28 3.44 -3.01
N GLY A 650 21.64 4.39 -2.16
CA GLY A 650 22.43 4.22 -0.94
C GLY A 650 21.55 3.87 0.25
N GLU A 651 22.16 3.49 1.37
CA GLU A 651 21.44 3.40 2.64
C GLU A 651 21.08 4.82 3.12
N ASP A 652 19.91 4.91 3.72
CA ASP A 652 19.34 6.03 4.45
C ASP A 652 18.83 5.44 5.79
N SER A 653 19.01 6.17 6.90
CA SER A 653 18.79 5.66 8.28
C SER A 653 17.61 6.32 9.00
N ASP A 654 17.43 7.60 8.77
CA ASP A 654 16.49 8.51 9.41
C ASP A 654 15.34 8.94 8.47
N LEU A 655 15.34 8.47 7.22
CA LEU A 655 14.20 8.46 6.28
C LEU A 655 13.84 9.84 5.71
N ASP A 656 14.79 10.77 5.67
CA ASP A 656 14.62 12.15 5.16
C ASP A 656 14.82 12.28 3.64
N GLY A 657 15.18 11.18 2.96
CA GLY A 657 15.42 11.16 1.51
C GLY A 657 16.86 11.42 1.07
N TRP A 658 17.81 11.65 1.98
CA TRP A 658 19.23 11.79 1.69
C TRP A 658 20.06 10.59 2.16
N PRO A 659 21.09 10.16 1.40
CA PRO A 659 21.89 8.99 1.73
C PRO A 659 23.05 9.34 2.67
N ASN A 660 23.35 8.44 3.61
CA ASN A 660 24.45 8.59 4.57
C ASN A 660 25.85 8.77 3.93
N GLN A 661 25.98 8.53 2.62
CA GLN A 661 27.22 8.60 1.85
C GLN A 661 26.94 9.06 0.42
N ASN A 662 27.81 9.93 -0.11
CA ASN A 662 27.78 10.40 -1.50
C ASN A 662 27.68 9.24 -2.50
N LEU A 663 26.69 9.31 -3.39
CA LEU A 663 26.41 8.29 -4.41
C LEU A 663 26.98 8.68 -5.78
N VAL A 664 27.11 7.69 -6.67
CA VAL A 664 27.62 7.86 -8.03
C VAL A 664 26.49 7.94 -9.07
N CYS A 665 25.47 8.74 -8.74
CA CYS A 665 24.28 9.00 -9.54
C CYS A 665 24.59 9.70 -10.89
N GLY A 666 23.57 9.86 -11.73
CA GLY A 666 23.68 10.58 -13.00
C GLY A 666 24.18 12.01 -12.84
N ALA A 667 25.01 12.52 -13.77
CA ALA A 667 25.60 13.87 -13.68
C ALA A 667 24.58 15.05 -13.79
N ASN A 668 23.28 14.74 -13.87
CA ASN A 668 22.16 15.68 -13.91
C ASN A 668 21.25 15.59 -12.67
N THR A 669 21.48 14.68 -11.72
CA THR A 669 20.62 14.48 -10.55
C THR A 669 21.07 15.39 -9.40
N THR A 670 20.31 16.44 -9.13
CA THR A 670 20.67 17.49 -8.14
C THR A 670 20.48 17.05 -6.68
N TYR A 671 19.45 16.25 -6.43
CA TYR A 671 18.93 15.90 -5.11
C TYR A 671 19.19 14.43 -4.74
N ASN A 672 19.05 14.09 -3.46
CA ASN A 672 19.00 12.72 -2.90
C ASN A 672 20.23 11.82 -3.18
N CYS A 673 21.34 12.38 -3.67
CA CYS A 673 22.56 11.64 -4.03
C CYS A 673 23.86 12.18 -3.38
N GLN A 674 23.78 13.31 -2.69
CA GLN A 674 24.87 13.87 -1.90
C GLN A 674 24.86 13.25 -0.50
N LYS A 675 25.98 13.25 0.24
CA LYS A 675 25.98 12.79 1.64
C LYS A 675 25.11 13.72 2.46
N ASP A 676 24.09 13.18 3.12
CA ASP A 676 23.26 13.89 4.11
C ASP A 676 24.15 14.61 5.14
N ASN A 677 23.74 15.73 5.73
CA ASN A 677 24.58 16.49 6.69
C ASN A 677 24.29 16.19 8.17
N CYS A 678 23.17 15.55 8.52
CA CYS A 678 22.79 15.18 9.90
C CYS A 678 22.33 13.70 10.07
N PRO A 679 23.19 12.67 9.84
CA PRO A 679 22.76 11.29 9.49
C PRO A 679 22.02 10.43 10.53
N ASP A 680 21.62 11.01 11.65
CA ASP A 680 20.88 10.39 12.75
C ASP A 680 19.66 11.27 13.18
N LEU A 681 19.26 12.27 12.38
CA LEU A 681 18.20 13.25 12.67
C LEU A 681 17.62 13.86 11.37
N PRO A 682 16.33 13.60 11.02
CA PRO A 682 15.78 14.02 9.73
C PRO A 682 15.81 15.54 9.51
N ASN A 683 16.41 15.96 8.39
CA ASN A 683 16.46 17.36 7.97
C ASN A 683 16.45 17.48 6.44
N SER A 684 15.39 16.95 5.83
CA SER A 684 15.23 16.71 4.39
C SER A 684 15.49 17.90 3.46
N GLY A 685 15.46 19.14 3.96
CA GLY A 685 15.84 20.34 3.21
C GLY A 685 17.34 20.55 3.06
N GLN A 686 18.14 19.85 3.87
CA GLN A 686 19.61 19.89 3.91
C GLN A 686 20.16 21.31 4.11
N GLU A 687 19.44 22.12 4.88
CA GLU A 687 19.90 23.45 5.30
C GLU A 687 21.26 23.34 6.05
N ASP A 688 22.16 24.26 5.70
CA ASP A 688 23.59 24.36 6.07
C ASP A 688 23.99 25.82 5.83
N PHE A 689 23.72 26.67 6.83
CA PHE A 689 23.77 28.12 6.67
C PHE A 689 25.21 28.63 6.49
N ASP A 690 26.15 28.22 7.34
CA ASP A 690 27.56 28.66 7.29
C ASP A 690 28.45 27.90 6.29
N ARG A 691 28.10 26.65 5.94
CA ARG A 691 28.78 25.75 4.98
C ARG A 691 30.06 25.09 5.49
N ASP A 692 30.12 24.79 6.78
CA ASP A 692 31.02 23.81 7.41
C ASP A 692 30.78 22.38 6.89
N GLY A 693 29.52 21.98 6.67
CA GLY A 693 29.10 20.66 6.20
C GLY A 693 28.46 19.75 7.25
N GLN A 694 28.23 20.26 8.45
CA GLN A 694 27.14 19.87 9.35
C GLN A 694 25.87 20.67 8.97
N GLY A 695 24.67 20.32 9.46
CA GLY A 695 23.42 21.00 9.05
C GLY A 695 22.66 21.63 10.21
N ASP A 696 21.85 22.65 9.90
CA ASP A 696 21.05 23.50 10.83
C ASP A 696 20.03 22.72 11.70
N ALA A 697 19.95 21.40 11.56
CA ALA A 697 19.17 20.52 12.43
C ALA A 697 20.01 19.89 13.55
N CYS A 698 21.31 19.71 13.34
CA CYS A 698 22.20 18.98 14.22
C CYS A 698 23.47 19.75 14.61
N ASP A 699 23.69 20.98 14.12
CA ASP A 699 24.63 21.90 14.73
C ASP A 699 24.10 22.56 16.00
N LYS A 700 24.88 23.51 16.52
CA LYS A 700 24.77 24.12 17.86
C LYS A 700 25.19 25.59 17.86
N ASP A 701 25.55 26.13 16.70
CA ASP A 701 26.21 27.40 16.42
C ASP A 701 26.05 27.61 14.89
N ASP A 702 24.79 27.60 14.39
CA ASP A 702 24.40 27.43 12.97
C ASP A 702 25.03 28.46 12.00
N ASP A 703 25.55 29.57 12.51
CA ASP A 703 26.23 30.63 11.78
C ASP A 703 27.74 30.80 12.11
N ASN A 704 28.28 29.89 12.93
CA ASN A 704 29.65 29.87 13.48
C ASN A 704 30.10 31.19 14.15
N ASP A 705 29.17 31.90 14.80
CA ASP A 705 29.39 33.10 15.63
C ASP A 705 30.29 32.82 16.85
N GLY A 706 30.08 31.69 17.51
CA GLY A 706 30.69 31.31 18.78
C GLY A 706 29.81 31.53 20.01
N ILE A 707 28.51 31.76 19.82
CA ILE A 707 27.47 31.67 20.86
C ILE A 707 26.98 30.21 20.88
N LEU A 708 25.70 29.92 21.02
CA LEU A 708 25.05 28.62 20.75
C LEU A 708 23.54 28.92 20.61
N ASP A 709 22.84 28.31 19.66
CA ASP A 709 21.48 28.69 19.21
C ASP A 709 20.44 28.77 20.34
N GLU A 710 20.50 27.86 21.33
CA GLU A 710 19.67 27.89 22.57
C GLU A 710 19.76 29.22 23.37
N ARG A 711 20.69 30.10 23.00
CA ARG A 711 21.02 31.37 23.65
C ARG A 711 21.38 32.46 22.63
N ASP A 712 21.10 32.23 21.36
CA ASP A 712 21.40 33.17 20.27
C ASP A 712 20.12 33.86 19.79
N ASN A 713 20.08 35.19 19.84
CA ASN A 713 18.94 35.96 19.34
C ASN A 713 18.94 36.17 17.81
N CYS A 714 19.92 35.64 17.07
CA CYS A 714 19.94 35.49 15.62
C CYS A 714 20.72 34.23 15.18
N ALA A 715 20.34 33.03 15.62
CA ALA A 715 21.06 31.77 15.32
C ALA A 715 21.45 31.57 13.83
N LEU A 716 20.66 32.11 12.90
CA LEU A 716 20.92 32.05 11.45
C LEU A 716 21.55 33.36 10.88
N LEU A 717 22.26 34.20 11.66
CA LEU A 717 22.85 35.46 11.15
C LEU A 717 23.97 36.14 11.98
N TYR A 718 25.13 35.50 12.10
CA TYR A 718 26.39 35.91 12.74
C TYR A 718 26.34 37.27 13.46
N ASN A 719 26.10 37.30 14.77
CA ASN A 719 25.88 38.54 15.51
C ASN A 719 26.63 38.67 16.87
N PRO A 720 27.97 38.46 17.02
CA PRO A 720 28.63 38.02 18.29
C PRO A 720 28.69 39.02 19.47
N ARG A 721 27.85 40.04 19.42
CA ARG A 721 27.57 41.01 20.49
C ARG A 721 26.20 40.80 21.11
N GLN A 722 25.31 40.00 20.52
CA GLN A 722 23.93 39.76 20.99
C GLN A 722 23.26 41.10 21.34
N PHE A 723 23.15 41.95 20.30
CA PHE A 723 22.46 43.23 20.42
C PHE A 723 20.99 43.02 20.12
N ASP A 724 20.18 43.65 20.96
CA ASP A 724 18.73 43.62 20.99
C ASP A 724 18.33 44.98 21.61
N PHE A 725 17.41 45.69 20.96
CA PHE A 725 17.06 47.06 21.32
C PHE A 725 15.89 47.14 22.31
N ASP A 726 14.78 46.46 22.03
CA ASP A 726 13.50 46.55 22.74
C ASP A 726 13.25 45.39 23.71
N LYS A 727 13.75 44.19 23.41
CA LYS A 727 13.72 42.89 24.14
C LYS A 727 12.52 42.02 23.85
N ASP A 728 12.38 41.66 22.59
CA ASP A 728 11.48 40.61 22.11
C ASP A 728 12.15 39.22 21.99
N GLU A 729 13.45 39.15 22.30
CA GLU A 729 14.33 37.98 22.23
C GLU A 729 14.87 37.64 20.81
N VAL A 730 14.63 38.49 19.82
CA VAL A 730 15.30 38.55 18.51
C VAL A 730 16.41 39.63 18.54
N GLY A 731 17.35 39.63 17.59
CA GLY A 731 18.51 40.54 17.59
C GLY A 731 18.59 41.54 16.44
N ASP A 732 19.17 42.73 16.72
CA ASP A 732 19.46 43.90 15.85
C ASP A 732 19.92 43.62 14.39
N ARG A 733 20.31 42.38 14.07
CA ARG A 733 20.84 41.96 12.76
C ARG A 733 19.84 41.20 11.91
N CYS A 734 19.00 40.35 12.53
CA CYS A 734 18.03 39.47 11.89
C CYS A 734 16.59 39.97 12.08
N ASP A 735 16.37 40.80 13.09
CA ASP A 735 15.10 41.46 13.38
C ASP A 735 14.62 42.33 12.20
N ASN A 736 13.41 42.04 11.70
CA ASN A 736 12.73 42.77 10.64
C ASN A 736 11.94 44.00 11.13
N CYS A 737 11.81 44.19 12.45
CA CYS A 737 11.34 45.42 13.08
C CYS A 737 12.22 45.87 14.28
N PRO A 738 13.50 46.31 14.07
CA PRO A 738 14.53 46.65 15.08
C PRO A 738 14.23 47.64 16.23
N TYR A 739 12.99 48.07 16.39
CA TYR A 739 12.52 49.03 17.39
C TYR A 739 11.12 48.73 17.98
N GLU A 740 10.37 47.72 17.48
CA GLU A 740 8.94 47.47 17.81
C GLU A 740 8.59 45.97 18.04
N HIS A 741 9.24 45.34 19.02
CA HIS A 741 9.00 44.02 19.64
C HIS A 741 8.01 43.07 18.92
N ASN A 742 8.53 42.13 18.14
CA ASN A 742 7.76 41.15 17.37
C ASN A 742 8.46 39.78 17.29
N PRO A 743 8.43 38.96 18.37
CA PRO A 743 9.23 37.71 18.47
C PRO A 743 8.93 36.66 17.39
N ALA A 744 7.74 36.74 16.78
CA ALA A 744 7.31 35.85 15.70
C ALA A 744 7.82 36.27 14.31
N GLN A 745 8.38 37.48 14.18
CA GLN A 745 9.03 38.01 12.97
C GLN A 745 8.19 37.88 11.68
N ILE A 746 6.86 38.00 11.82
CA ILE A 746 5.91 37.91 10.71
C ILE A 746 6.14 39.06 9.73
N ASP A 747 6.14 38.72 8.45
CA ASP A 747 6.41 39.57 7.28
C ASP A 747 5.49 39.05 6.17
N THR A 748 4.30 39.65 6.04
CA THR A 748 3.20 39.09 5.24
C THR A 748 3.49 39.14 3.74
N ASP A 749 4.02 40.24 3.18
CA ASP A 749 4.44 40.33 1.78
C ASP A 749 5.85 39.76 1.47
N HIS A 750 6.62 39.44 2.52
CA HIS A 750 8.00 38.93 2.47
C HIS A 750 9.03 39.93 1.93
N ASN A 751 8.83 41.25 2.14
CA ASN A 751 9.77 42.28 1.68
C ASN A 751 11.00 42.48 2.58
N GLY A 752 10.95 42.05 3.85
CA GLY A 752 12.01 42.22 4.84
C GLY A 752 11.78 43.33 5.88
N GLU A 753 10.58 43.93 5.93
CA GLU A 753 10.10 44.85 6.97
C GLU A 753 8.83 44.24 7.60
N GLY A 754 8.86 43.90 8.88
CA GLY A 754 7.81 43.06 9.48
C GLY A 754 6.48 43.77 9.75
N ASP A 755 5.41 42.98 9.89
CA ASP A 755 4.03 43.44 10.13
C ASP A 755 3.87 44.41 11.32
N ALA A 756 4.77 44.33 12.31
CA ALA A 756 4.73 45.14 13.52
C ALA A 756 5.20 46.59 13.33
N CYS A 757 5.95 46.88 12.27
CA CYS A 757 6.52 48.21 11.98
C CYS A 757 6.11 48.76 10.60
N ALA A 758 5.74 47.88 9.65
CA ALA A 758 5.15 48.26 8.38
C ALA A 758 3.77 48.95 8.53
N VAL A 759 3.41 49.77 7.55
CA VAL A 759 2.17 50.60 7.55
C VAL A 759 1.12 50.12 6.54
N ASP A 760 1.51 49.09 5.79
CA ASP A 760 0.96 48.44 4.59
C ASP A 760 1.75 47.12 4.61
N ILE A 761 1.10 46.00 4.95
CA ILE A 761 1.81 44.75 5.37
C ILE A 761 1.70 43.62 4.33
N ASP A 762 0.75 43.72 3.41
CA ASP A 762 0.60 42.82 2.25
C ASP A 762 1.12 43.44 0.93
N GLY A 763 1.51 44.73 0.95
CA GLY A 763 2.29 45.40 -0.09
C GLY A 763 1.46 46.01 -1.23
N ASP A 764 0.19 46.35 -0.99
CA ASP A 764 -0.79 46.69 -2.04
C ASP A 764 -0.90 48.20 -2.40
N ASP A 765 -0.10 49.07 -1.77
CA ASP A 765 -0.17 50.55 -1.77
C ASP A 765 -1.31 51.14 -0.88
N ILE A 766 -2.03 50.34 -0.06
CA ILE A 766 -3.12 50.79 0.83
C ILE A 766 -2.77 50.51 2.31
N HIS A 767 -2.71 51.58 3.12
CA HIS A 767 -2.35 51.44 4.53
C HIS A 767 -3.43 50.72 5.36
N ASN A 768 -3.02 49.79 6.22
CA ASN A 768 -3.83 48.94 7.12
C ASN A 768 -5.06 49.64 7.76
N ASP A 769 -4.91 50.91 8.17
CA ASP A 769 -5.95 51.76 8.79
C ASP A 769 -7.16 52.06 7.86
N ASN A 770 -7.07 51.76 6.56
CA ASN A 770 -8.05 52.11 5.51
C ASN A 770 -8.35 50.94 4.56
N ASP A 771 -7.73 49.79 4.82
CA ASP A 771 -7.79 48.58 4.01
C ASP A 771 -8.86 47.63 4.56
N ASN A 772 -9.62 46.97 3.67
CA ASN A 772 -10.60 45.95 4.00
C ASN A 772 -10.07 44.50 3.93
N CYS A 773 -8.84 44.27 3.46
CA CYS A 773 -8.11 43.00 3.60
C CYS A 773 -6.64 43.17 4.02
N PRO A 774 -6.32 43.65 5.25
CA PRO A 774 -4.96 43.92 5.73
C PRO A 774 -3.89 42.81 5.64
N TYR A 775 -4.23 41.61 5.19
CA TYR A 775 -3.31 40.49 5.03
C TYR A 775 -3.39 39.83 3.63
N VAL A 776 -4.16 40.39 2.69
CA VAL A 776 -4.49 39.74 1.39
C VAL A 776 -4.64 40.76 0.26
N TYR A 777 -3.52 40.99 -0.44
CA TYR A 777 -3.31 41.93 -1.55
C TYR A 777 -4.54 42.17 -2.44
N ASN A 778 -5.23 43.31 -2.30
CA ASN A 778 -6.49 43.57 -2.98
C ASN A 778 -6.70 45.03 -3.45
N THR A 779 -5.78 45.54 -4.27
CA THR A 779 -5.70 46.95 -4.78
C THR A 779 -6.97 47.58 -5.38
N ASP A 780 -8.03 46.81 -5.64
CA ASP A 780 -9.33 47.32 -6.08
C ASP A 780 -10.32 47.61 -4.94
N GLN A 781 -10.01 47.16 -3.71
CA GLN A 781 -10.81 47.28 -2.48
C GLN A 781 -12.27 46.89 -2.70
N LYS A 782 -12.49 45.81 -3.46
CA LYS A 782 -13.83 45.30 -3.74
C LYS A 782 -14.44 44.73 -2.46
N ASP A 783 -15.60 45.25 -2.12
CA ASP A 783 -16.48 44.83 -1.03
C ASP A 783 -17.89 44.80 -1.66
N THR A 784 -18.46 43.60 -1.75
CA THR A 784 -19.64 43.32 -2.57
C THR A 784 -20.97 43.51 -1.83
N ASP A 785 -21.00 43.31 -0.51
CA ASP A 785 -22.23 43.40 0.30
C ASP A 785 -22.23 44.49 1.38
N MET A 786 -21.08 45.15 1.59
CA MET A 786 -20.86 46.34 2.42
C MET A 786 -20.79 46.10 3.92
N ASP A 787 -20.12 45.01 4.32
CA ASP A 787 -19.87 44.64 5.72
C ASP A 787 -18.59 45.29 6.31
N GLY A 788 -17.58 45.54 5.47
CA GLY A 788 -16.30 46.14 5.83
C GLY A 788 -15.07 45.26 5.62
N VAL A 789 -15.24 44.01 5.18
CA VAL A 789 -14.20 43.07 4.74
C VAL A 789 -14.17 43.04 3.21
N GLY A 790 -13.01 42.78 2.60
CA GLY A 790 -12.87 42.72 1.15
C GLY A 790 -13.11 41.33 0.56
N ASP A 791 -13.61 41.29 -0.67
CA ASP A 791 -13.91 40.10 -1.48
C ASP A 791 -12.78 39.03 -1.53
N GLN A 792 -11.52 39.41 -1.28
CA GLN A 792 -10.35 38.51 -1.35
C GLN A 792 -10.04 37.82 -0.01
N CYS A 793 -10.58 38.32 1.11
CA CYS A 793 -10.35 37.80 2.46
C CYS A 793 -11.64 37.51 3.24
N ASP A 794 -12.80 37.90 2.70
CA ASP A 794 -14.11 37.56 3.25
C ASP A 794 -14.45 36.08 3.00
N ASN A 795 -14.78 35.35 4.06
CA ASN A 795 -15.23 33.96 4.00
C ASN A 795 -16.72 33.79 3.61
N CYS A 796 -17.46 34.88 3.38
CA CYS A 796 -18.77 34.90 2.74
C CYS A 796 -19.02 36.14 1.83
N PRO A 797 -18.34 36.31 0.66
CA PRO A 797 -18.35 37.51 -0.22
C PRO A 797 -19.69 38.02 -0.80
N LEU A 798 -20.82 37.56 -0.28
CA LEU A 798 -22.20 37.84 -0.69
C LEU A 798 -23.18 37.97 0.50
N LEU A 799 -22.77 37.78 1.77
CA LEU A 799 -23.65 37.62 2.94
C LEU A 799 -23.21 38.28 4.28
N HIS A 800 -22.55 39.45 4.26
CA HIS A 800 -22.33 40.40 5.36
C HIS A 800 -22.13 39.78 6.77
N ASN A 801 -20.87 39.65 7.17
CA ASN A 801 -20.38 38.87 8.31
C ASN A 801 -19.10 39.50 8.92
N PRO A 802 -19.11 40.75 9.46
CA PRO A 802 -17.87 41.47 9.80
C PRO A 802 -17.03 40.86 10.92
N ASP A 803 -17.59 39.89 11.66
CA ASP A 803 -16.89 39.12 12.68
C ASP A 803 -16.10 37.93 12.08
N GLN A 804 -16.26 37.62 10.78
CA GLN A 804 -15.59 36.58 9.99
C GLN A 804 -15.55 35.18 10.65
N SER A 805 -16.54 34.90 11.48
CA SER A 805 -16.65 33.66 12.26
C SER A 805 -16.81 32.43 11.35
N ASP A 806 -15.90 31.47 11.52
CA ASP A 806 -15.89 30.14 10.90
C ASP A 806 -15.75 29.13 12.05
N ILE A 807 -16.88 28.54 12.49
CA ILE A 807 -16.92 27.76 13.73
C ILE A 807 -16.35 26.35 13.61
N ASP A 808 -16.39 25.73 12.42
CA ASP A 808 -15.85 24.39 12.19
C ASP A 808 -14.71 24.32 11.17
N ASN A 809 -14.15 25.45 10.76
CA ASN A 809 -12.83 25.63 10.16
C ASN A 809 -12.71 25.03 8.75
N ASP A 810 -13.74 25.18 7.92
CA ASP A 810 -13.73 24.76 6.50
C ASP A 810 -13.33 25.86 5.51
N LEU A 811 -13.20 27.12 5.98
CA LEU A 811 -12.99 28.37 5.22
C LEU A 811 -14.27 29.03 4.66
N VAL A 812 -15.46 28.57 5.07
CA VAL A 812 -16.77 29.15 4.74
C VAL A 812 -17.39 29.75 6.01
N GLY A 813 -17.71 31.04 5.99
CA GLY A 813 -18.19 31.72 7.21
C GLY A 813 -19.59 31.29 7.69
N ASP A 814 -19.84 31.39 8.99
CA ASP A 814 -21.09 31.02 9.71
C ASP A 814 -22.40 31.61 9.13
N GLN A 815 -22.33 32.60 8.22
CA GLN A 815 -23.50 33.21 7.56
C GLN A 815 -23.82 32.62 6.17
N CYS A 816 -22.86 32.00 5.51
CA CYS A 816 -23.00 31.37 4.20
C CYS A 816 -22.77 29.85 4.22
N ASP A 817 -22.11 29.32 5.24
CA ASP A 817 -22.19 27.90 5.61
C ASP A 817 -23.67 27.52 5.79
N ASN A 818 -24.03 26.40 5.16
CA ASN A 818 -25.29 25.73 5.43
C ASN A 818 -25.15 24.21 5.54
N ASN A 819 -23.91 23.70 5.58
CA ASN A 819 -23.54 22.30 5.78
C ASN A 819 -24.24 21.31 4.82
N GLN A 820 -24.75 21.78 3.68
CA GLN A 820 -25.35 20.95 2.64
C GLN A 820 -24.30 20.66 1.57
N ASP A 821 -23.57 19.58 1.80
CA ASP A 821 -22.82 18.79 0.84
C ASP A 821 -23.65 17.50 0.58
N ILE A 822 -23.72 17.00 -0.67
CA ILE A 822 -24.63 15.90 -1.06
C ILE A 822 -23.93 14.62 -1.55
N ASP A 823 -22.68 14.72 -1.98
CA ASP A 823 -21.83 13.58 -2.35
C ASP A 823 -20.58 13.43 -1.46
N GLU A 824 -20.49 14.31 -0.46
CA GLU A 824 -19.62 14.28 0.73
C GLU A 824 -18.16 14.65 0.41
N ASP A 825 -17.91 15.51 -0.59
CA ASP A 825 -16.56 15.85 -1.08
C ASP A 825 -15.84 16.96 -0.29
N GLY A 826 -16.58 17.86 0.35
CA GLY A 826 -16.09 19.00 1.12
C GLY A 826 -16.72 20.34 0.75
N HIS A 827 -17.20 20.50 -0.49
CA HIS A 827 -17.77 21.75 -0.99
C HIS A 827 -19.29 21.74 -0.89
N GLN A 828 -19.88 22.79 -0.31
CA GLN A 828 -21.33 22.90 -0.20
C GLN A 828 -21.99 23.14 -1.58
N ASN A 829 -23.20 22.61 -1.78
CA ASN A 829 -24.02 22.59 -3.02
C ASN A 829 -24.19 23.95 -3.77
N ASN A 830 -23.82 25.06 -3.15
CA ASN A 830 -23.93 26.43 -3.65
C ASN A 830 -22.58 27.12 -3.94
N LEU A 831 -21.46 26.43 -3.67
CA LEU A 831 -20.10 26.83 -4.02
C LEU A 831 -19.44 25.81 -4.96
N ASP A 832 -19.82 24.52 -4.82
CA ASP A 832 -19.38 23.41 -5.66
C ASP A 832 -19.75 23.60 -7.15
N ASN A 833 -18.77 23.40 -8.04
CA ASN A 833 -18.90 23.45 -9.50
C ASN A 833 -19.45 22.16 -10.13
N CYS A 834 -19.53 21.06 -9.38
CA CYS A 834 -20.19 19.80 -9.76
C CYS A 834 -21.09 19.16 -8.66
N PRO A 835 -22.22 19.81 -8.24
CA PRO A 835 -23.12 19.43 -7.10
C PRO A 835 -23.77 18.04 -7.01
N TYR A 836 -23.28 17.04 -7.73
CA TYR A 836 -23.70 15.63 -7.69
C TYR A 836 -22.56 14.64 -8.09
N VAL A 837 -21.31 15.11 -8.29
CA VAL A 837 -20.16 14.32 -8.77
C VAL A 837 -18.83 14.67 -8.07
N ALA A 838 -18.82 14.66 -6.73
CA ALA A 838 -17.66 14.69 -5.82
C ALA A 838 -16.26 14.83 -6.47
N ASN A 839 -15.76 16.06 -6.45
CA ASN A 839 -14.50 16.53 -7.01
C ASN A 839 -13.90 17.58 -6.06
N ALA A 840 -13.49 17.13 -4.88
CA ALA A 840 -13.02 17.98 -3.79
C ALA A 840 -11.87 18.94 -4.13
N ASN A 841 -11.15 18.74 -5.25
CA ASN A 841 -10.14 19.67 -5.77
C ASN A 841 -10.69 20.78 -6.67
N GLN A 842 -12.01 20.78 -6.95
CA GLN A 842 -12.78 21.76 -7.73
C GLN A 842 -12.14 22.16 -9.07
N ALA A 843 -11.39 21.25 -9.70
CA ALA A 843 -10.71 21.52 -10.96
C ALA A 843 -11.70 21.88 -12.07
N ASP A 844 -11.37 22.97 -12.77
CA ASP A 844 -12.12 23.64 -13.84
C ASP A 844 -11.04 24.27 -14.74
N HIS A 845 -10.54 23.49 -15.70
CA HIS A 845 -9.33 23.85 -16.45
C HIS A 845 -9.56 25.01 -17.43
N ASP A 846 -10.72 25.07 -18.09
CA ASP A 846 -11.07 26.15 -19.03
C ASP A 846 -11.71 27.40 -18.39
N LYS A 847 -12.31 27.27 -17.20
CA LYS A 847 -12.88 28.34 -16.36
C LYS A 847 -14.24 28.85 -16.88
N ASP A 848 -15.03 27.94 -17.46
CA ASP A 848 -16.48 28.02 -17.79
C ASP A 848 -17.38 28.11 -16.54
N GLY A 849 -16.93 27.55 -15.40
CA GLY A 849 -17.68 27.49 -14.15
C GLY A 849 -18.39 26.16 -13.91
N LYS A 850 -17.86 25.07 -14.47
CA LYS A 850 -18.31 23.69 -14.28
C LYS A 850 -17.06 22.81 -14.23
N GLY A 851 -16.93 21.99 -13.19
CA GLY A 851 -15.69 21.24 -12.98
C GLY A 851 -15.51 20.05 -13.93
N ASP A 852 -14.24 19.72 -14.21
CA ASP A 852 -13.82 18.62 -15.09
C ASP A 852 -14.60 17.31 -14.81
N ALA A 853 -14.80 17.00 -13.52
CA ALA A 853 -15.44 15.77 -13.07
C ALA A 853 -16.91 15.59 -13.52
N CYS A 854 -17.58 16.68 -13.91
CA CYS A 854 -18.92 16.65 -14.49
C CYS A 854 -19.02 17.31 -15.88
N ASP A 855 -17.88 17.56 -16.53
CA ASP A 855 -17.80 18.02 -17.91
C ASP A 855 -17.76 16.89 -18.95
N TYR A 856 -17.57 17.28 -20.21
CA TYR A 856 -17.40 16.44 -21.38
C TYR A 856 -16.42 17.05 -22.42
N ASP A 857 -15.71 18.13 -22.08
CA ASP A 857 -14.92 19.01 -22.96
C ASP A 857 -14.00 19.89 -22.07
N ASP A 858 -13.16 19.27 -21.20
CA ASP A 858 -12.43 19.91 -20.06
C ASP A 858 -11.59 21.18 -20.42
N ASP A 859 -11.25 21.38 -21.69
CA ASP A 859 -10.49 22.54 -22.18
C ASP A 859 -11.26 23.47 -23.16
N ASN A 860 -12.53 23.14 -23.42
CA ASN A 860 -13.48 23.82 -24.32
C ASN A 860 -13.02 23.97 -25.79
N ASP A 861 -12.09 23.15 -26.30
CA ASP A 861 -11.69 23.22 -27.72
C ASP A 861 -12.80 22.72 -28.69
N GLY A 862 -13.69 21.87 -28.20
CA GLY A 862 -14.78 21.24 -28.95
C GLY A 862 -14.54 19.76 -29.34
N VAL A 863 -13.50 19.13 -28.80
CA VAL A 863 -13.24 17.68 -28.87
C VAL A 863 -13.48 17.04 -27.48
N PRO A 864 -14.49 16.17 -27.33
CA PRO A 864 -14.79 15.58 -26.02
C PRO A 864 -13.71 14.63 -25.49
N ASP A 865 -13.48 14.68 -24.17
CA ASP A 865 -12.42 13.99 -23.41
C ASP A 865 -12.26 12.51 -23.75
N ASP A 866 -13.36 11.78 -23.97
CA ASP A 866 -13.33 10.35 -24.33
C ASP A 866 -12.71 10.07 -25.71
N LYS A 867 -12.29 11.11 -26.43
CA LYS A 867 -11.62 11.08 -27.74
C LYS A 867 -10.40 12.00 -27.82
N ASP A 868 -10.11 12.77 -26.78
CA ASP A 868 -9.03 13.74 -26.81
C ASP A 868 -7.65 13.11 -26.57
N ASN A 869 -6.59 13.73 -27.09
CA ASN A 869 -5.20 13.35 -26.88
C ASN A 869 -4.39 14.35 -26.01
N CYS A 870 -4.99 15.48 -25.63
CA CYS A 870 -4.49 16.51 -24.72
C CYS A 870 -5.64 17.17 -23.94
N ARG A 871 -6.51 16.37 -23.29
CA ARG A 871 -7.72 16.75 -22.53
C ARG A 871 -7.72 18.13 -21.82
N LEU A 872 -6.58 18.58 -21.30
CA LEU A 872 -6.44 19.79 -20.48
C LEU A 872 -5.66 20.92 -21.20
N THR A 873 -5.46 20.85 -22.52
CA THR A 873 -4.59 21.75 -23.30
C THR A 873 -5.10 21.94 -24.74
N PRO A 874 -5.85 23.04 -25.04
CA PRO A 874 -6.66 23.18 -26.25
C PRO A 874 -5.92 22.95 -27.57
N ASN A 875 -6.29 21.91 -28.31
CA ASN A 875 -5.57 21.47 -29.50
C ASN A 875 -6.46 20.88 -30.62
N ALA A 876 -7.59 21.51 -30.96
CA ALA A 876 -8.69 21.03 -31.82
C ALA A 876 -8.37 20.50 -33.24
N ASP A 877 -7.10 20.47 -33.67
CA ASP A 877 -6.64 19.70 -34.84
C ASP A 877 -6.03 18.32 -34.50
N GLN A 878 -5.94 17.99 -33.21
CA GLN A 878 -5.60 16.68 -32.60
C GLN A 878 -4.31 16.08 -33.16
N VAL A 879 -3.29 16.94 -33.30
CA VAL A 879 -2.00 16.57 -33.90
C VAL A 879 -1.15 15.74 -32.92
N ASP A 880 -1.02 14.45 -33.22
CA ASP A 880 0.00 13.54 -32.70
C ASP A 880 0.99 13.22 -33.85
N SER A 881 2.21 13.76 -33.78
CA SER A 881 3.22 13.60 -34.84
C SER A 881 4.04 12.31 -34.73
N ASP A 882 4.07 11.65 -33.56
CA ASP A 882 4.93 10.47 -33.33
C ASP A 882 4.17 9.15 -33.09
N GLY A 883 2.85 9.21 -33.07
CA GLY A 883 1.91 8.09 -33.09
C GLY A 883 1.81 7.35 -31.76
N ASP A 884 1.98 8.05 -30.64
CA ASP A 884 1.96 7.47 -29.29
C ASP A 884 0.62 7.63 -28.56
N GLY A 885 -0.31 8.42 -29.10
CA GLY A 885 -1.66 8.62 -28.56
C GLY A 885 -1.82 9.83 -27.64
N ARG A 886 -0.77 10.60 -27.40
CA ARG A 886 -0.81 11.92 -26.73
C ARG A 886 -0.49 13.01 -27.76
N GLY A 887 -1.15 14.15 -27.69
CA GLY A 887 -0.96 15.24 -28.64
C GLY A 887 0.42 15.90 -28.50
N ASP A 888 0.88 16.53 -29.60
CA ASP A 888 2.11 17.32 -29.65
C ASP A 888 2.04 18.57 -28.74
N ALA A 889 0.82 19.02 -28.37
CA ALA A 889 0.58 20.22 -27.58
C ALA A 889 1.00 20.06 -26.11
N CYS A 890 0.60 18.95 -25.49
CA CYS A 890 0.79 18.63 -24.08
C CYS A 890 1.89 17.56 -23.87
N LYS A 891 2.96 17.54 -24.68
CA LYS A 891 3.75 16.32 -24.90
C LYS A 891 4.46 15.75 -23.66
N ASP A 892 5.12 16.61 -22.88
CA ASP A 892 5.96 16.26 -21.72
C ASP A 892 5.40 16.83 -20.39
N ASP A 893 4.25 17.50 -20.47
CA ASP A 893 3.56 18.34 -19.48
C ASP A 893 2.07 18.31 -19.89
N PHE A 894 1.16 17.79 -19.06
CA PHE A 894 -0.19 17.36 -19.50
C PHE A 894 -1.29 18.41 -19.29
N ASP A 895 -1.23 19.12 -18.16
CA ASP A 895 -2.15 20.19 -17.76
C ASP A 895 -1.58 21.59 -18.04
N ASN A 896 -0.36 21.67 -18.59
CA ASN A 896 0.30 22.85 -19.12
C ASN A 896 0.61 23.90 -18.02
N ASP A 897 0.98 23.44 -16.83
CA ASP A 897 1.41 24.27 -15.70
C ASP A 897 2.90 24.73 -15.79
N SER A 898 3.68 24.14 -16.70
CA SER A 898 5.14 24.28 -16.93
C SER A 898 6.07 23.33 -16.15
N ILE A 899 5.54 22.36 -15.41
CA ILE A 899 6.28 21.31 -14.69
C ILE A 899 6.10 19.96 -15.41
N PRO A 900 7.18 19.27 -15.82
CA PRO A 900 7.02 18.00 -16.56
C PRO A 900 6.48 16.85 -15.71
N ASP A 901 5.66 15.98 -16.32
CA ASP A 901 5.00 14.75 -15.78
C ASP A 901 5.78 13.96 -14.69
N ILE A 902 7.10 13.92 -14.80
CA ILE A 902 8.00 13.09 -13.99
C ILE A 902 8.42 13.78 -12.68
N LEU A 903 8.41 15.11 -12.64
CA LEU A 903 8.73 15.94 -11.48
C LEU A 903 7.48 16.39 -10.73
N ASP A 904 6.37 16.46 -11.45
CA ASP A 904 5.05 16.77 -10.95
C ASP A 904 4.50 15.70 -9.97
N VAL A 905 3.70 16.16 -9.02
CA VAL A 905 2.94 15.34 -8.06
C VAL A 905 1.49 15.08 -8.50
N CYS A 906 0.90 15.96 -9.32
CA CYS A 906 -0.47 15.86 -9.81
C CYS A 906 -0.61 16.24 -11.31
N PRO A 907 0.03 15.51 -12.25
CA PRO A 907 0.07 15.84 -13.69
C PRO A 907 -1.23 15.59 -14.47
N GLU A 908 -2.37 15.90 -13.84
CA GLU A 908 -3.69 16.08 -14.45
C GLU A 908 -4.46 17.20 -13.66
N ASN A 909 -3.76 18.20 -13.12
CA ASN A 909 -4.29 19.31 -12.32
C ASN A 909 -3.29 20.49 -12.22
N ASN A 910 -3.44 21.51 -13.08
CA ASN A 910 -2.53 22.67 -13.16
C ASN A 910 -2.45 23.60 -11.93
N ALA A 911 -3.12 23.26 -10.83
CA ALA A 911 -3.02 23.97 -9.56
C ALA A 911 -1.96 23.37 -8.60
N ILE A 912 -1.50 22.12 -8.78
CA ILE A 912 -0.75 21.37 -7.76
C ILE A 912 0.49 20.63 -8.34
N SER A 913 1.59 21.35 -8.62
CA SER A 913 2.80 20.74 -9.19
C SER A 913 3.82 20.18 -8.20
N VAL A 914 3.76 20.56 -6.92
CA VAL A 914 4.75 20.17 -5.89
C VAL A 914 4.11 19.96 -4.52
N THR A 915 4.73 19.15 -3.66
CA THR A 915 4.36 19.11 -2.24
C THR A 915 4.84 20.37 -1.51
N ASP A 916 3.91 21.12 -0.92
CA ASP A 916 4.20 22.40 -0.26
C ASP A 916 3.23 22.71 0.90
N PHE A 917 3.71 22.56 2.14
CA PHE A 917 3.04 23.01 3.36
C PHE A 917 3.64 24.32 3.92
N ARG A 918 4.14 25.25 3.08
CA ARG A 918 4.55 26.60 3.54
C ARG A 918 3.35 27.44 3.97
N LYS A 919 2.23 27.32 3.25
CA LYS A 919 0.94 27.90 3.63
C LYS A 919 0.06 26.79 4.19
N PHE A 920 -0.43 26.97 5.41
CA PHE A 920 -1.33 26.04 6.07
C PHE A 920 -2.32 26.76 6.98
N GLN A 921 -3.54 26.21 7.08
CA GLN A 921 -4.55 26.61 8.04
C GLN A 921 -4.23 26.00 9.41
N MET A 922 -4.28 26.81 10.47
CA MET A 922 -4.08 26.39 11.86
C MET A 922 -5.42 26.06 12.53
N VAL A 923 -5.75 24.77 12.59
CA VAL A 923 -7.03 24.28 13.11
C VAL A 923 -6.87 23.88 14.59
N HIS A 924 -7.54 24.62 15.47
CA HIS A 924 -7.47 24.43 16.93
C HIS A 924 -8.62 23.54 17.39
N LEU A 925 -8.33 22.31 17.83
CA LEU A 925 -9.37 21.29 18.10
C LEU A 925 -9.96 21.37 19.52
N ASP A 926 -9.33 22.11 20.43
CA ASP A 926 -9.96 22.61 21.66
C ASP A 926 -9.54 24.07 21.94
N PRO A 927 -10.17 25.07 21.30
CA PRO A 927 -9.79 26.49 21.42
C PRO A 927 -10.14 27.12 22.77
N LYS A 928 -10.45 26.31 23.79
CA LYS A 928 -10.59 26.72 25.19
C LYS A 928 -9.47 26.13 26.07
N GLY A 929 -8.98 24.94 25.70
CA GLY A 929 -7.80 24.26 26.23
C GLY A 929 -7.87 23.85 27.71
N THR A 930 -6.88 23.08 28.15
CA THR A 930 -6.46 23.10 29.56
C THR A 930 -5.01 23.48 29.81
N THR A 931 -4.16 23.47 28.78
CA THR A 931 -2.82 24.11 28.85
C THR A 931 -2.85 25.53 28.32
N GLN A 932 -3.69 25.83 27.32
CA GLN A 932 -3.70 27.09 26.55
C GLN A 932 -2.32 27.38 25.95
N ILE A 933 -1.77 26.36 25.28
CA ILE A 933 -0.53 26.41 24.52
C ILE A 933 -0.87 25.89 23.12
N ASP A 934 -0.85 26.78 22.13
CA ASP A 934 -1.14 26.42 20.75
C ASP A 934 0.08 25.73 20.08
N PRO A 935 -0.12 24.92 19.02
CA PRO A 935 0.99 24.24 18.35
C PRO A 935 1.93 25.22 17.64
N ASN A 936 3.22 25.24 18.00
CA ASN A 936 4.23 26.04 17.31
C ASN A 936 4.92 25.21 16.21
N TRP A 937 4.72 25.58 14.95
CA TRP A 937 5.23 24.89 13.76
C TRP A 937 6.34 25.70 13.07
N VAL A 938 7.48 25.06 12.82
CA VAL A 938 8.59 25.61 12.04
C VAL A 938 8.63 24.92 10.69
N VAL A 939 8.57 25.68 9.59
CA VAL A 939 8.66 25.13 8.21
C VAL A 939 10.11 25.08 7.75
N ARG A 940 10.51 23.94 7.18
CA ARG A 940 11.81 23.66 6.55
C ARG A 940 11.59 23.03 5.18
N HIS A 941 12.67 22.79 4.41
CA HIS A 941 12.61 22.14 3.09
C HIS A 941 11.58 22.77 2.13
N GLN A 942 11.35 24.09 2.26
CA GLN A 942 10.39 24.85 1.47
C GLN A 942 8.97 24.23 1.47
N GLY A 943 8.51 23.74 2.63
CA GLY A 943 7.16 23.18 2.80
C GLY A 943 7.10 21.65 2.81
N LYS A 944 8.22 20.95 2.58
CA LYS A 944 8.31 19.47 2.67
C LYS A 944 8.79 18.96 4.03
N GLU A 945 9.02 19.85 4.99
CA GLU A 945 9.33 19.49 6.37
C GLU A 945 8.70 20.49 7.33
N LEU A 946 8.00 19.97 8.34
CA LEU A 946 7.49 20.78 9.45
C LEU A 946 7.93 20.17 10.77
N VAL A 947 8.42 21.02 11.68
CA VAL A 947 8.82 20.64 13.04
C VAL A 947 7.88 21.32 14.03
N GLN A 948 7.16 20.52 14.81
CA GLN A 948 6.35 21.00 15.92
C GLN A 948 7.20 21.00 17.19
N THR A 949 7.21 22.12 17.92
CA THR A 949 8.20 22.39 18.99
C THR A 949 7.65 22.49 20.42
N ALA A 950 6.33 22.37 20.64
CA ALA A 950 5.69 22.67 21.92
C ALA A 950 4.71 21.58 22.38
N ASN A 951 4.70 21.21 23.67
CA ASN A 951 3.60 20.41 24.21
C ASN A 951 2.33 21.28 24.22
N SER A 952 1.43 21.04 23.25
CA SER A 952 0.29 21.87 22.93
C SER A 952 -1.06 21.19 23.18
N ASP A 953 -2.11 22.01 23.30
CA ASP A 953 -3.49 21.58 23.06
C ASP A 953 -3.62 20.98 21.63
N PRO A 954 -4.64 20.14 21.33
CA PRO A 954 -4.74 19.43 20.07
C PRO A 954 -4.95 20.37 18.87
N GLY A 955 -4.17 20.17 17.81
CA GLY A 955 -4.28 20.99 16.61
C GLY A 955 -3.73 20.34 15.35
N ILE A 956 -4.06 20.97 14.22
CA ILE A 956 -3.71 20.51 12.88
C ILE A 956 -3.10 21.68 12.09
N ALA A 957 -2.00 21.42 11.39
CA ALA A 957 -1.56 22.25 10.27
C ALA A 957 -2.09 21.62 8.97
N VAL A 958 -3.10 22.23 8.34
CA VAL A 958 -3.76 21.70 7.12
C VAL A 958 -3.28 22.49 5.90
N GLY A 959 -2.68 21.83 4.92
CA GLY A 959 -2.31 22.45 3.65
C GLY A 959 -3.55 22.90 2.86
N PHE A 960 -3.40 23.85 1.95
CA PHE A 960 -4.54 24.33 1.15
C PHE A 960 -4.88 23.42 -0.04
N ASP A 961 -3.91 22.62 -0.52
CA ASP A 961 -4.09 21.69 -1.63
C ASP A 961 -5.17 20.62 -1.34
N GLU A 962 -6.06 20.44 -2.30
CA GLU A 962 -7.24 19.57 -2.22
C GLU A 962 -7.13 18.35 -3.13
N PHE A 963 -7.58 17.19 -2.64
CA PHE A 963 -7.36 15.91 -3.31
C PHE A 963 -8.60 15.02 -3.41
N ASN A 964 -8.87 14.55 -4.63
CA ASN A 964 -9.82 13.46 -4.87
C ASN A 964 -9.20 12.12 -4.48
N ALA A 965 -8.11 11.73 -5.14
CA ALA A 965 -7.47 10.44 -4.97
C ALA A 965 -5.96 10.65 -4.77
N VAL A 966 -5.43 10.23 -3.62
CA VAL A 966 -4.09 10.64 -3.18
C VAL A 966 -3.31 9.51 -2.51
N ASP A 967 -2.02 9.46 -2.77
CA ASP A 967 -1.04 8.77 -1.92
C ASP A 967 -0.25 9.83 -1.15
N PHE A 968 -0.11 9.68 0.16
CA PHE A 968 0.58 10.66 1.02
C PHE A 968 1.56 9.95 1.96
N SER A 969 2.81 10.41 1.98
CA SER A 969 3.88 9.83 2.77
C SER A 969 4.73 10.90 3.43
N GLY A 970 5.41 10.53 4.50
CA GLY A 970 6.30 11.39 5.25
C GLY A 970 6.98 10.62 6.36
N THR A 971 7.96 11.25 6.98
CA THR A 971 8.79 10.67 8.03
C THR A 971 8.47 11.32 9.37
N MET A 972 7.98 10.52 10.32
CA MET A 972 7.75 10.93 11.71
C MET A 972 8.99 10.57 12.55
N TYR A 973 9.51 11.54 13.29
CA TYR A 973 10.60 11.37 14.24
C TYR A 973 10.36 12.24 15.46
N VAL A 974 10.56 11.71 16.67
CA VAL A 974 10.38 12.47 17.92
C VAL A 974 11.75 12.70 18.55
N ASN A 975 12.20 13.96 18.56
CA ASN A 975 13.57 14.35 18.92
C ASN A 975 13.76 14.60 20.43
N THR A 976 13.08 13.84 21.28
CA THR A 976 13.05 14.04 22.72
C THR A 976 12.82 12.74 23.49
N ASP A 977 13.30 12.66 24.73
CA ASP A 977 12.99 11.61 25.71
C ASP A 977 11.85 12.03 26.66
N ARG A 978 10.99 12.96 26.20
CA ARG A 978 9.90 13.58 26.98
C ARG A 978 8.54 13.40 26.30
N ASP A 979 7.55 13.28 27.18
CA ASP A 979 6.18 12.88 26.89
C ASP A 979 6.03 11.54 26.17
N ASP A 980 4.81 11.03 26.18
CA ASP A 980 4.46 9.72 25.62
C ASP A 980 3.25 9.79 24.66
N ASP A 981 2.97 10.98 24.12
CA ASP A 981 1.68 11.44 23.59
C ASP A 981 1.54 11.32 22.06
N TYR A 982 0.58 12.04 21.46
CA TYR A 982 0.08 11.78 20.10
C TYR A 982 0.73 12.68 19.04
N ALA A 983 1.26 12.04 18.01
CA ALA A 983 1.65 12.64 16.73
C ALA A 983 0.99 11.91 15.55
N GLY A 984 0.89 12.55 14.38
CA GLY A 984 0.36 11.92 13.17
C GLY A 984 -0.02 12.90 12.06
N PHE A 985 -1.00 12.52 11.25
CA PHE A 985 -1.45 13.29 10.08
C PHE A 985 -2.94 13.13 9.82
N VAL A 986 -3.54 14.10 9.13
CA VAL A 986 -4.93 14.06 8.63
C VAL A 986 -4.97 13.94 7.11
N PHE A 987 -6.07 13.43 6.60
CA PHE A 987 -6.36 13.37 5.17
C PHE A 987 -7.86 13.39 4.91
N GLY A 988 -8.27 13.90 3.75
CA GLY A 988 -9.68 14.16 3.47
C GLY A 988 -10.27 15.09 4.52
N TYR A 989 -9.52 16.13 4.90
CA TYR A 989 -10.01 17.20 5.75
C TYR A 989 -10.94 18.09 4.94
N GLN A 990 -12.13 18.32 5.47
CA GLN A 990 -13.12 19.24 4.92
C GLN A 990 -13.34 20.35 5.95
N SER A 991 -13.73 19.95 7.17
CA SER A 991 -13.81 20.80 8.34
C SER A 991 -13.20 20.10 9.57
N SER A 992 -13.01 20.83 10.67
CA SER A 992 -12.65 20.28 11.98
C SER A 992 -13.73 19.36 12.57
N GLY A 993 -14.94 19.37 12.00
CA GLY A 993 -15.97 18.36 12.26
C GLY A 993 -15.86 17.12 11.37
N ARG A 994 -15.15 17.20 10.23
CA ARG A 994 -15.17 16.26 9.09
C ARG A 994 -13.76 15.99 8.54
N PHE A 995 -13.07 14.98 9.08
CA PHE A 995 -11.75 14.54 8.56
C PHE A 995 -11.41 13.08 8.90
N TYR A 996 -10.49 12.45 8.16
CA TYR A 996 -9.80 11.23 8.61
C TYR A 996 -8.47 11.59 9.30
N VAL A 997 -8.09 10.84 10.33
CA VAL A 997 -6.84 11.03 11.08
C VAL A 997 -6.11 9.72 11.31
N VAL A 998 -4.80 9.73 11.08
CA VAL A 998 -3.84 8.72 11.56
C VAL A 998 -3.08 9.33 12.71
N MET A 999 -3.17 8.73 13.90
CA MET A 999 -2.51 9.22 15.11
C MET A 999 -1.84 8.08 15.88
N TRP A 1000 -0.67 8.34 16.46
CA TRP A 1000 0.16 7.32 17.10
C TRP A 1000 0.69 7.83 18.44
N LYS A 1001 0.46 7.04 19.50
CA LYS A 1001 0.88 7.32 20.88
C LYS A 1001 1.95 6.33 21.36
N GLN A 1002 2.90 6.78 22.19
CA GLN A 1002 3.99 5.93 22.71
C GLN A 1002 3.50 4.98 23.80
N ILE A 1003 2.95 5.51 24.90
CA ILE A 1003 2.53 4.73 26.07
C ILE A 1003 1.01 4.85 26.22
N THR A 1004 0.35 3.77 26.64
CA THR A 1004 -1.10 3.78 26.89
C THR A 1004 -1.42 4.67 28.11
N GLN A 1005 -2.24 5.71 27.92
CA GLN A 1005 -2.53 6.74 28.92
C GLN A 1005 -4.02 7.14 28.88
N THR A 1006 -4.63 7.32 30.05
CA THR A 1006 -5.99 7.90 30.16
C THR A 1006 -5.87 9.42 30.22
N TYR A 1007 -6.63 10.14 29.40
CA TYR A 1007 -6.60 11.60 29.38
C TYR A 1007 -6.93 12.19 30.75
N TRP A 1008 -6.24 13.26 31.14
CA TRP A 1008 -6.37 13.85 32.49
C TRP A 1008 -7.74 14.47 32.73
N GLU A 1009 -8.47 14.86 31.69
CA GLU A 1009 -9.83 15.39 31.79
C GLU A 1009 -10.90 14.31 31.66
N TYR A 1010 -11.55 14.02 32.79
CA TYR A 1010 -12.68 13.08 32.88
C TYR A 1010 -13.99 13.61 32.25
N LYS A 1011 -13.98 14.83 31.73
CA LYS A 1011 -15.11 15.49 31.05
C LYS A 1011 -14.76 15.78 29.59
N PRO A 1012 -15.75 15.70 28.68
CA PRO A 1012 -17.15 15.31 28.93
C PRO A 1012 -17.32 13.79 29.03
N SER A 1013 -16.33 13.01 28.58
CA SER A 1013 -16.28 11.55 28.70
C SER A 1013 -14.86 11.08 29.06
N LYS A 1014 -14.72 9.90 29.67
CA LYS A 1014 -13.39 9.30 29.91
C LYS A 1014 -12.76 8.86 28.59
N ALA A 1015 -11.56 9.36 28.29
CA ALA A 1015 -10.83 8.99 27.09
C ALA A 1015 -9.61 8.11 27.42
N PHE A 1016 -9.61 6.87 26.93
CA PHE A 1016 -8.49 5.93 27.06
C PHE A 1016 -7.70 5.91 25.75
N GLY A 1017 -6.49 6.47 25.74
CA GLY A 1017 -5.60 6.48 24.58
C GLY A 1017 -4.61 5.32 24.67
N ILE A 1018 -4.68 4.40 23.71
CA ILE A 1018 -3.86 3.19 23.68
C ILE A 1018 -2.68 3.41 22.73
N SER A 1019 -1.49 2.97 23.16
CA SER A 1019 -0.28 3.01 22.34
C SER A 1019 -0.45 2.20 21.05
N GLY A 1020 0.09 2.68 19.93
CA GLY A 1020 -0.16 2.07 18.61
C GLY A 1020 -0.76 3.02 17.59
N VAL A 1021 -0.50 2.76 16.32
CA VAL A 1021 -1.03 3.54 15.20
C VAL A 1021 -2.55 3.35 15.15
N SER A 1022 -3.29 4.45 15.11
CA SER A 1022 -4.76 4.49 15.10
C SER A 1022 -5.25 5.26 13.87
N LEU A 1023 -6.04 4.61 13.02
CA LEU A 1023 -6.78 5.25 11.93
C LEU A 1023 -8.22 5.50 12.39
N LYS A 1024 -8.65 6.76 12.40
CA LYS A 1024 -9.99 7.17 12.83
C LYS A 1024 -10.64 8.06 11.77
N VAL A 1025 -11.97 8.09 11.76
CA VAL A 1025 -12.77 9.10 11.07
C VAL A 1025 -13.47 9.97 12.11
N VAL A 1026 -13.38 11.28 11.91
CA VAL A 1026 -14.04 12.32 12.71
C VAL A 1026 -15.32 12.72 11.97
N ASN A 1027 -16.45 12.65 12.65
CA ASN A 1027 -17.73 13.14 12.17
C ASN A 1027 -18.46 13.68 13.41
N SER A 1028 -18.15 14.94 13.75
CA SER A 1028 -18.48 15.57 15.02
C SER A 1028 -19.79 16.36 14.96
N THR A 1029 -20.79 15.91 15.72
CA THR A 1029 -22.05 16.65 15.90
C THR A 1029 -21.92 17.85 16.85
N THR A 1030 -20.71 18.31 17.15
CA THR A 1030 -20.44 19.44 18.07
C THR A 1030 -19.36 20.41 17.58
N GLY A 1031 -18.69 20.13 16.45
CA GLY A 1031 -17.44 20.84 16.09
C GLY A 1031 -16.33 20.63 17.12
N THR A 1032 -15.47 21.63 17.27
CA THR A 1032 -14.30 21.68 18.16
C THR A 1032 -14.65 21.74 19.67
N GLY A 1033 -13.66 21.46 20.52
CA GLY A 1033 -13.76 21.57 21.97
C GLY A 1033 -13.80 20.23 22.72
N GLU A 1034 -14.19 20.28 24.00
CA GLU A 1034 -14.02 19.20 24.97
C GLU A 1034 -14.54 17.82 24.52
N ASN A 1035 -15.63 17.76 23.73
CA ASN A 1035 -16.19 16.50 23.22
C ASN A 1035 -15.26 15.86 22.17
N LEU A 1036 -14.83 16.64 21.18
CA LEU A 1036 -14.02 16.15 20.07
C LEU A 1036 -12.62 15.79 20.54
N ARG A 1037 -12.00 16.66 21.36
CA ARG A 1037 -10.72 16.40 22.04
C ARG A 1037 -10.70 15.05 22.76
N ASN A 1038 -11.66 14.79 23.64
CA ASN A 1038 -11.71 13.53 24.37
C ASN A 1038 -12.01 12.33 23.44
N ALA A 1039 -12.83 12.53 22.40
CA ALA A 1039 -13.10 11.51 21.40
C ALA A 1039 -11.88 11.16 20.54
N LEU A 1040 -11.04 12.15 20.21
CA LEU A 1040 -9.77 12.00 19.49
C LEU A 1040 -8.73 11.27 20.34
N TRP A 1041 -8.59 11.61 21.62
CA TRP A 1041 -7.68 10.89 22.52
C TRP A 1041 -8.08 9.42 22.69
N HIS A 1042 -9.38 9.11 22.72
CA HIS A 1042 -9.86 7.75 22.96
C HIS A 1042 -9.59 6.80 21.77
N THR A 1043 -8.87 5.71 22.02
CA THR A 1043 -8.81 4.56 21.10
C THR A 1043 -10.10 3.76 21.21
N GLY A 1044 -11.06 4.05 20.33
CA GLY A 1044 -12.40 3.48 20.38
C GLY A 1044 -13.39 4.22 19.48
N ASN A 1045 -14.69 4.09 19.79
CA ASN A 1045 -15.77 4.78 19.11
C ASN A 1045 -16.52 5.67 20.11
N THR A 1046 -16.55 6.97 19.85
CA THR A 1046 -17.31 7.95 20.62
C THR A 1046 -18.50 8.42 19.77
N GLN A 1047 -19.71 8.12 20.22
CA GLN A 1047 -20.93 8.31 19.43
C GLN A 1047 -21.14 9.79 19.04
N GLY A 1048 -21.30 10.05 17.74
CA GLY A 1048 -21.49 11.41 17.21
C GLY A 1048 -20.23 12.28 17.24
N GLN A 1049 -19.04 11.67 17.35
CA GLN A 1049 -17.76 12.38 17.43
C GLN A 1049 -16.69 11.72 16.54
N VAL A 1050 -16.24 10.52 16.93
CA VAL A 1050 -15.08 9.85 16.32
C VAL A 1050 -15.30 8.34 16.28
N ARG A 1051 -14.96 7.71 15.16
CA ARG A 1051 -15.01 6.27 14.94
C ARG A 1051 -13.62 5.76 14.55
N THR A 1052 -13.03 4.91 15.37
CA THR A 1052 -11.78 4.23 15.01
C THR A 1052 -12.08 3.17 13.94
N LEU A 1053 -11.48 3.33 12.76
CA LEU A 1053 -11.59 2.40 11.64
C LEU A 1053 -10.66 1.20 11.85
N TRP A 1054 -9.46 1.47 12.35
CA TRP A 1054 -8.42 0.47 12.61
C TRP A 1054 -7.44 0.97 13.68
N HIS A 1055 -6.84 0.05 14.43
CA HIS A 1055 -5.75 0.30 15.38
C HIS A 1055 -4.78 -0.89 15.33
N ASP A 1056 -3.48 -0.67 15.50
CA ASP A 1056 -2.49 -1.76 15.52
C ASP A 1056 -2.79 -2.76 16.65
N PRO A 1057 -3.16 -4.02 16.36
CA PRO A 1057 -3.53 -5.00 17.40
C PRO A 1057 -2.34 -5.52 18.21
N LYS A 1058 -1.12 -5.01 17.97
CA LYS A 1058 0.08 -5.24 18.79
C LYS A 1058 0.30 -4.10 19.81
N ASN A 1059 -0.45 -3.00 19.69
CA ASN A 1059 -0.38 -1.79 20.50
C ASN A 1059 1.04 -1.17 20.58
N ILE A 1060 1.83 -1.27 19.50
CA ILE A 1060 3.24 -0.84 19.50
C ILE A 1060 3.33 0.68 19.37
N GLY A 1061 3.72 1.36 20.45
CA GLY A 1061 4.06 2.78 20.41
C GLY A 1061 5.29 3.09 19.54
N TRP A 1062 5.45 4.37 19.20
CA TRP A 1062 6.69 4.89 18.63
C TRP A 1062 7.82 4.84 19.68
N LYS A 1063 9.02 5.33 19.34
CA LYS A 1063 10.18 5.33 20.25
C LYS A 1063 10.92 6.65 20.07
N ASP A 1064 11.46 7.16 21.17
CA ASP A 1064 12.39 8.29 21.21
C ASP A 1064 13.48 8.12 20.14
N TYR A 1065 13.85 9.22 19.48
CA TYR A 1065 14.98 9.29 18.54
C TYR A 1065 14.99 8.17 17.47
N THR A 1066 13.81 7.82 16.95
CA THR A 1066 13.63 6.75 15.95
C THR A 1066 12.78 7.22 14.79
N ALA A 1067 13.26 7.02 13.56
CA ALA A 1067 12.58 7.43 12.34
C ALA A 1067 11.56 6.40 11.85
N TYR A 1068 10.39 6.91 11.45
CA TYR A 1068 9.28 6.11 10.97
C TYR A 1068 8.64 6.71 9.71
N ARG A 1069 8.69 6.01 8.58
CA ARG A 1069 7.98 6.43 7.37
C ARG A 1069 6.54 5.96 7.42
N TRP A 1070 5.57 6.85 7.21
CA TRP A 1070 4.20 6.47 6.89
C TRP A 1070 3.94 6.50 5.38
N HIS A 1071 2.97 5.73 4.93
CA HIS A 1071 2.42 5.77 3.58
C HIS A 1071 0.91 5.51 3.63
N LEU A 1072 0.13 6.55 3.35
CA LEU A 1072 -1.30 6.51 3.09
C LEU A 1072 -1.54 6.17 1.61
N ILE A 1073 -2.60 5.42 1.34
CA ILE A 1073 -3.24 5.26 0.03
C ILE A 1073 -4.72 5.51 0.22
N HIS A 1074 -5.28 6.58 -0.36
CA HIS A 1074 -6.70 6.95 -0.26
C HIS A 1074 -7.35 7.05 -1.66
N ARG A 1075 -8.45 6.31 -1.87
CA ARG A 1075 -9.25 6.32 -3.12
C ARG A 1075 -10.76 6.38 -2.78
N PRO A 1076 -11.30 7.54 -2.37
CA PRO A 1076 -12.66 7.68 -1.83
C PRO A 1076 -13.79 7.24 -2.78
N LYS A 1077 -13.58 7.36 -4.11
CA LYS A 1077 -14.45 6.81 -5.16
C LYS A 1077 -14.80 5.33 -4.93
N THR A 1078 -13.85 4.51 -4.45
CA THR A 1078 -14.10 3.13 -3.97
C THR A 1078 -14.23 3.03 -2.46
N GLY A 1079 -13.75 4.04 -1.74
CA GLY A 1079 -13.65 4.10 -0.27
C GLY A 1079 -12.40 3.44 0.27
N PHE A 1080 -11.45 3.06 -0.59
CA PHE A 1080 -10.25 2.35 -0.18
C PHE A 1080 -9.32 3.28 0.62
N ILE A 1081 -8.96 2.84 1.82
CA ILE A 1081 -7.92 3.44 2.67
C ILE A 1081 -6.91 2.34 3.02
N ARG A 1082 -5.62 2.63 2.93
CA ARG A 1082 -4.56 1.82 3.53
C ARG A 1082 -3.47 2.69 4.12
N VAL A 1083 -3.02 2.33 5.32
CA VAL A 1083 -1.91 2.99 6.03
C VAL A 1083 -0.84 1.93 6.31
N VAL A 1084 0.38 2.17 5.82
CA VAL A 1084 1.56 1.34 6.10
C VAL A 1084 2.58 2.21 6.83
N VAL A 1085 3.21 1.68 7.89
CA VAL A 1085 4.25 2.40 8.64
C VAL A 1085 5.48 1.50 8.81
N TYR A 1086 6.65 2.08 8.56
CA TYR A 1086 7.95 1.42 8.52
C TYR A 1086 8.84 1.89 9.66
N GLU A 1087 9.54 0.96 10.34
CA GLU A 1087 10.69 1.26 11.21
C GLU A 1087 11.96 1.05 10.37
N GLY A 1088 12.59 2.14 9.96
CA GLY A 1088 13.62 2.12 8.92
C GLY A 1088 13.12 1.42 7.65
N LYS A 1089 13.61 0.20 7.41
CA LYS A 1089 13.32 -0.63 6.22
C LYS A 1089 12.20 -1.66 6.42
N GLN A 1090 11.62 -1.79 7.62
CA GLN A 1090 10.72 -2.88 7.96
C GLN A 1090 9.32 -2.36 8.29
N ILE A 1091 8.30 -2.85 7.58
CA ILE A 1091 6.89 -2.60 7.93
C ILE A 1091 6.64 -3.12 9.35
N MET A 1092 6.39 -2.20 10.30
CA MET A 1092 5.96 -2.58 11.65
C MET A 1092 4.43 -2.62 11.74
N ALA A 1093 3.73 -1.78 10.99
CA ALA A 1093 2.28 -1.68 10.95
C ALA A 1093 1.75 -1.58 9.51
N ASP A 1094 0.63 -2.25 9.24
CA ASP A 1094 -0.11 -2.20 7.97
C ASP A 1094 -1.58 -2.39 8.34
N SER A 1095 -2.44 -1.43 7.97
CA SER A 1095 -3.89 -1.55 8.22
C SER A 1095 -4.54 -2.67 7.41
N GLY A 1096 -3.88 -3.11 6.34
CA GLY A 1096 -4.53 -3.80 5.24
C GLY A 1096 -5.53 -2.88 4.52
N PRO A 1097 -6.36 -3.43 3.63
CA PRO A 1097 -7.40 -2.67 2.94
C PRO A 1097 -8.56 -2.36 3.89
N ILE A 1098 -8.68 -1.10 4.28
CA ILE A 1098 -9.84 -0.53 4.98
C ILE A 1098 -10.77 0.07 3.91
N TYR A 1099 -12.08 0.04 4.19
CA TYR A 1099 -13.10 0.61 3.31
C TYR A 1099 -14.00 1.54 4.10
N ASP A 1100 -13.95 2.83 3.78
CA ASP A 1100 -14.82 3.86 4.34
C ASP A 1100 -15.20 4.90 3.28
N LYS A 1101 -16.39 5.51 3.43
CA LYS A 1101 -16.97 6.47 2.48
C LYS A 1101 -17.70 7.58 3.24
N THR A 1102 -17.14 8.02 4.37
CA THR A 1102 -17.72 9.15 5.11
C THR A 1102 -17.41 10.47 4.38
N PHE A 1103 -16.22 10.57 3.77
CA PHE A 1103 -15.77 11.74 3.00
C PHE A 1103 -15.22 11.28 1.64
N ALA A 1104 -15.49 12.05 0.59
CA ALA A 1104 -15.23 11.74 -0.81
C ALA A 1104 -13.98 12.42 -1.40
N GLY A 1105 -13.29 13.25 -0.62
CA GLY A 1105 -12.03 13.92 -0.96
C GLY A 1105 -11.57 14.81 0.19
N GLY A 1106 -10.80 15.86 -0.11
CA GLY A 1106 -10.44 16.95 0.81
C GLY A 1106 -8.93 17.13 1.03
N ARG A 1107 -8.58 18.01 1.97
CA ARG A 1107 -7.21 18.50 2.24
C ARG A 1107 -6.35 17.51 3.05
N LEU A 1108 -5.04 17.72 3.04
CA LEU A 1108 -4.05 16.99 3.84
C LEU A 1108 -3.50 17.86 4.98
N GLY A 1109 -2.99 17.24 6.05
CA GLY A 1109 -2.35 18.00 7.13
C GLY A 1109 -1.61 17.16 8.16
N LEU A 1110 -0.95 17.83 9.10
CA LEU A 1110 -0.15 17.24 10.16
C LEU A 1110 -0.84 17.45 11.52
N PHE A 1111 -0.82 16.42 12.37
CA PHE A 1111 -1.58 16.38 13.62
C PHE A 1111 -0.65 16.23 14.84
N VAL A 1112 -0.89 17.05 15.87
CA VAL A 1112 -0.30 16.85 17.20
C VAL A 1112 -1.35 16.99 18.30
N PHE A 1113 -1.11 16.28 19.41
CA PHE A 1113 -1.87 16.46 20.64
C PHE A 1113 -0.95 16.10 21.83
N SER A 1114 -0.49 17.14 22.53
CA SER A 1114 0.35 17.08 23.74
C SER A 1114 1.75 16.45 23.60
N GLN A 1115 2.31 16.36 22.39
CA GLN A 1115 3.68 15.90 22.17
C GLN A 1115 4.56 17.04 21.65
N GLU A 1116 5.71 17.29 22.30
CA GLU A 1116 6.73 18.25 21.85
C GLU A 1116 7.80 17.60 20.94
N LEU A 1117 8.48 18.44 20.14
CA LEU A 1117 9.64 18.10 19.31
C LEU A 1117 9.38 16.97 18.29
N VAL A 1118 8.27 17.10 17.55
CA VAL A 1118 7.86 16.18 16.50
C VAL A 1118 8.30 16.71 15.13
N PHE A 1119 9.12 15.93 14.44
CA PHE A 1119 9.58 16.19 13.07
C PHE A 1119 8.69 15.42 12.09
N PHE A 1120 8.16 16.13 11.11
CA PHE A 1120 7.39 15.60 9.98
C PHE A 1120 8.17 15.94 8.69
N SER A 1121 9.10 15.06 8.32
CA SER A 1121 10.16 15.29 7.32
C SER A 1121 9.88 14.58 5.98
N ASP A 1122 10.47 15.07 4.89
CA ASP A 1122 10.34 14.55 3.51
C ASP A 1122 8.89 14.24 3.12
N LEU A 1123 7.99 15.17 3.40
CA LEU A 1123 6.57 15.11 3.06
C LEU A 1123 6.42 15.01 1.53
N LYS A 1124 5.61 14.05 1.08
CA LYS A 1124 5.29 13.81 -0.34
C LYS A 1124 3.85 13.36 -0.48
N TYR A 1125 3.03 14.14 -1.17
CA TYR A 1125 1.76 13.69 -1.74
C TYR A 1125 1.86 13.53 -3.25
N GLU A 1126 1.02 12.67 -3.82
CA GLU A 1126 0.82 12.53 -5.27
C GLU A 1126 -0.66 12.28 -5.58
N CYS A 1127 -1.21 12.93 -6.60
CA CYS A 1127 -2.54 12.62 -7.12
C CYS A 1127 -2.51 11.30 -7.90
N ARG A 1128 -3.48 10.43 -7.65
CA ARG A 1128 -3.50 9.04 -8.13
C ARG A 1128 -4.91 8.57 -8.50
N GLY A 1129 -5.43 9.12 -9.60
CA GLY A 1129 -6.72 8.73 -10.19
C GLY A 1129 -6.84 7.25 -10.59
N GLU A 1130 -8.04 6.85 -11.00
CA GLU A 1130 -8.30 5.54 -11.64
C GLU A 1130 -8.22 5.66 -13.16
N PHE A 1131 -7.19 5.07 -13.77
CA PHE A 1131 -7.09 4.80 -15.21
C PHE A 1131 -8.02 3.65 -15.67
#